data_AF-A0AAD6DD07-F1
#
_entry.id   AF-A0AAD6DD07-F1
#
_cell.length_a   1.000
_cell.length_b   1.000
_cell.length_c   1.000
_cell.angle_alpha   90.00
_cell.angle_beta   90.00
_cell.angle_gamma   90.00
#
_symmetry.space_group_name_H-M   'P 1'
#
loop_
_entity.id
_entity.type
_entity.pdbx_description
1 polymer ?
#
loop_
_entity_poly.entity_id
_entity_poly.type
_entity_poly.pdbx_seq_one_letter_code
_entity_poly.pdbx_strand_id
1 'polypeptide(L)'
;MERTPAPPLDVDLVTYREDLKLPSLEDFRVYWHAQMLAAQRYMTVVNEKYSLALHLSEKLHSNTLEANIRKQFSSQQPHIVGSSKNPHLSWSDVIKETNDASFTEENQDLFTCIIRGYKVQLSAADCQRVNACRTLSIVPTSIPQQDINTERETISEVRKFISQCQKDREDAAKFEEQLDDLLRERDFQLREHQEALKRSQRGMLPSGSAAASPGSHTSLPSLQSRESSRVREVTVPRWSPRDSPSSVEPVTTIDSEETHPSANLSVQQNTEASSTQTMAPWKDPIRPSFRKYGRKEPRSIPMSTQSSGLAAQTFPHPRTYVVSTEEEKLDSVRFLMFLLGRRLQWPEITTHYNQRFKTQRTTATLNVKYNRNKHTREDSVWHGFLVLQLNSKPRLKRLTVPLFCFIVRRLENKHGYSRRTSPLPFNPSRIRSYLVRLPLFTRLVLLVIFAFLILELQTLWSVVKWGALIPDEIGLGTMYRLNTYPVIHNGFFHTLFNVLALTPLLERFEAEHGTLTSIALFVGPLSTFPAGLYILIEKAILHSNTSVVGSSVWVFLLLGSEAIRTFKMNPYFSLGPYKIPTWTSPLFLCVVLSILVPQSSFLGHLCAILIGYLFGLGYLKFLVPPEKILRWIESKLNLLGRLPHYISVDQKTFGRYGVLPSSNNTANGNNGTPMSYLGTNQRLGP
;
A
#
# COMPACT_ATOMS: atom_id res chain seq x y z
N MET A 1 -53.90 -30.22 -24.73
CA MET A 1 -52.59 -29.60 -24.49
C MET A 1 -51.88 -30.45 -23.46
N GLU A 2 -50.93 -31.25 -23.92
CA GLU A 2 -50.12 -32.15 -23.11
C GLU A 2 -49.17 -31.30 -22.26
N ARG A 3 -49.30 -31.37 -20.92
CA ARG A 3 -48.39 -30.66 -20.01
C ARG A 3 -47.03 -31.34 -20.13
N THR A 4 -46.06 -30.65 -20.73
CA THR A 4 -44.64 -31.05 -20.63
C THR A 4 -44.27 -31.21 -19.16
N PRO A 5 -43.75 -32.38 -18.74
CA PRO A 5 -43.34 -32.60 -17.36
C PRO A 5 -42.20 -31.64 -17.01
N ALA A 6 -42.30 -31.00 -15.85
CA ALA A 6 -41.21 -30.21 -15.31
C ALA A 6 -39.98 -31.14 -15.09
N PRO A 7 -38.76 -30.69 -15.41
CA PRO A 7 -37.57 -31.50 -15.19
C PRO A 7 -37.47 -31.87 -13.70
N PRO A 8 -37.06 -33.12 -13.38
CA PRO A 8 -36.93 -33.54 -11.99
C PRO A 8 -35.87 -32.69 -11.30
N LEU A 9 -36.22 -32.12 -10.14
CA LEU A 9 -35.24 -31.52 -9.25
C LEU A 9 -34.48 -32.65 -8.55
N ASP A 10 -33.22 -32.86 -8.92
CA ASP A 10 -32.28 -33.76 -8.22
C ASP A 10 -31.74 -33.18 -6.90
N VAL A 11 -32.31 -32.06 -6.44
CA VAL A 11 -31.85 -31.39 -5.22
C VAL A 11 -32.64 -31.92 -4.04
N ASP A 12 -32.14 -33.01 -3.46
CA ASP A 12 -32.72 -33.56 -2.25
C ASP A 12 -32.32 -32.72 -1.01
N LEU A 13 -33.09 -31.66 -0.76
CA LEU A 13 -32.99 -30.80 0.43
C LEU A 13 -33.31 -31.56 1.73
N VAL A 14 -33.82 -32.79 1.64
CA VAL A 14 -34.36 -33.54 2.77
C VAL A 14 -33.41 -34.67 3.20
N THR A 15 -32.65 -35.25 2.27
CA THR A 15 -31.91 -36.50 2.47
C THR A 15 -30.40 -36.34 2.68
N TYR A 16 -29.78 -35.22 2.26
CA TYR A 16 -28.34 -35.01 2.47
C TYR A 16 -28.06 -34.23 3.77
N ARG A 17 -27.97 -34.95 4.89
CA ARG A 17 -27.36 -34.47 6.15
C ARG A 17 -26.10 -35.26 6.43
N GLU A 18 -25.01 -34.93 5.78
CA GLU A 18 -23.71 -35.24 6.37
C GLU A 18 -23.36 -34.12 7.35
N ASP A 19 -23.09 -34.49 8.62
CA ASP A 19 -22.79 -33.58 9.74
C ASP A 19 -21.42 -32.88 9.62
N LEU A 20 -20.96 -32.56 8.40
CA LEU A 20 -19.71 -31.84 8.20
C LEU A 20 -19.90 -30.38 8.63
N LYS A 21 -19.55 -30.09 9.88
CA LYS A 21 -19.43 -28.71 10.39
C LYS A 21 -18.28 -28.02 9.65
N LEU A 22 -18.62 -27.23 8.63
CA LEU A 22 -17.65 -26.36 7.98
C LEU A 22 -17.08 -25.35 8.99
N PRO A 23 -15.76 -25.09 8.98
CA PRO A 23 -15.19 -24.02 9.78
C PRO A 23 -15.84 -22.69 9.42
N SER A 24 -15.99 -21.79 10.39
CA SER A 24 -16.64 -20.52 10.13
C SER A 24 -15.77 -19.68 9.17
N LEU A 25 -16.42 -18.84 8.34
CA LEU A 25 -15.70 -17.88 7.48
C LEU A 25 -14.80 -16.94 8.30
N GLU A 26 -15.10 -16.76 9.59
CA GLU A 26 -14.30 -15.97 10.51
C GLU A 26 -12.99 -16.67 10.88
N ASP A 27 -13.01 -17.98 11.12
CA ASP A 27 -11.80 -18.79 11.39
C ASP A 27 -10.83 -18.74 10.20
N PHE A 28 -11.36 -18.86 8.98
CA PHE A 28 -10.56 -18.75 7.75
C PHE A 28 -9.90 -17.37 7.60
N ARG A 29 -10.64 -16.30 7.91
CA ARG A 29 -10.10 -14.93 7.88
C ARG A 29 -9.01 -14.73 8.92
N VAL A 30 -9.17 -15.26 10.13
CA VAL A 30 -8.16 -15.18 11.20
C VAL A 30 -6.87 -15.88 10.79
N TYR A 31 -6.96 -17.08 10.21
CA TYR A 31 -5.82 -17.83 9.70
C TYR A 31 -5.02 -17.03 8.65
N TRP A 32 -5.70 -16.46 7.65
CA TRP A 32 -5.04 -15.68 6.60
C TRP A 32 -4.37 -14.41 7.14
N HIS A 33 -5.02 -13.74 8.10
CA HIS A 33 -4.47 -12.54 8.72
C HIS A 33 -3.19 -12.85 9.51
N ALA A 34 -3.15 -13.98 10.22
CA ALA A 34 -1.96 -14.42 10.95
C ALA A 34 -0.76 -14.66 10.01
N GLN A 35 -0.98 -15.31 8.86
CA GLN A 35 0.05 -15.53 7.85
C GLN A 35 0.60 -14.22 7.28
N MET A 36 -0.28 -13.26 6.97
CA MET A 36 0.13 -11.94 6.51
C MET A 36 0.97 -11.18 7.56
N LEU A 37 0.59 -11.25 8.84
CA LEU A 37 1.33 -10.60 9.93
C LEU A 37 2.72 -11.23 10.11
N ALA A 38 2.84 -12.56 10.00
CA ALA A 38 4.12 -13.25 10.03
C ALA A 38 5.04 -12.80 8.88
N ALA A 39 4.53 -12.74 7.65
CA ALA A 39 5.28 -12.26 6.49
C ALA A 39 5.76 -10.80 6.65
N GLN A 40 4.94 -9.94 7.27
CA GLN A 40 5.33 -8.56 7.58
C GLN A 40 6.49 -8.51 8.58
N ARG A 41 6.51 -9.37 9.60
CA ARG A 41 7.61 -9.44 10.57
C ARG A 41 8.93 -9.85 9.91
N TYR A 42 8.93 -10.90 9.08
CA TYR A 42 10.13 -11.29 8.32
C TYR A 42 10.63 -10.16 7.42
N MET A 43 9.72 -9.40 6.79
CA MET A 43 10.09 -8.25 5.97
C MET A 43 10.78 -7.15 6.78
N THR A 44 10.30 -6.87 7.99
CA THR A 44 10.93 -5.89 8.90
C THR A 44 12.34 -6.32 9.28
N VAL A 45 12.54 -7.59 9.66
CA VAL A 45 13.84 -8.14 10.04
C VAL A 45 14.86 -7.98 8.89
N VAL A 46 14.46 -8.35 7.67
CA VAL A 46 15.32 -8.21 6.48
C VAL A 46 15.62 -6.74 6.14
N ASN A 47 14.62 -5.86 6.23
CA ASN A 47 14.80 -4.44 5.90
C ASN A 47 15.72 -3.70 6.89
N GLU A 48 15.66 -4.08 8.16
CA GLU A 48 16.52 -3.52 9.21
C GLU A 48 17.92 -4.16 9.24
N LYS A 49 18.20 -5.08 8.30
CA LYS A 49 19.48 -5.81 8.17
C LYS A 49 19.85 -6.60 9.42
N TYR A 50 18.85 -7.05 10.20
CA TYR A 50 19.10 -7.99 11.28
C TYR A 50 19.38 -9.39 10.73
N SER A 51 20.17 -10.17 11.46
CA SER A 51 20.36 -11.59 11.17
C SER A 51 19.05 -12.34 11.35
N LEU A 52 18.64 -13.06 10.30
CA LEU A 52 17.48 -13.95 10.32
C LEU A 52 17.73 -15.15 11.23
N ALA A 53 18.94 -15.70 11.22
CA ALA A 53 19.34 -16.79 12.10
C ALA A 53 19.18 -16.40 13.57
N LEU A 54 19.63 -15.20 13.94
CA LEU A 54 19.44 -14.69 15.31
C LEU A 54 17.96 -14.51 15.66
N HIS A 55 17.14 -14.00 14.73
CA HIS A 55 15.71 -13.82 14.97
C HIS A 55 14.96 -15.15 15.12
N LEU A 56 15.40 -16.19 14.41
CA LEU A 56 14.88 -17.55 14.51
C LEU A 56 15.52 -18.37 15.64
N SER A 57 16.35 -17.72 16.48
CA SER A 57 17.03 -18.34 17.62
C SER A 57 17.98 -19.48 17.25
N GLU A 58 18.56 -19.43 16.06
CA GLU A 58 19.61 -20.35 15.64
C GLU A 58 20.89 -20.14 16.47
N LYS A 59 21.61 -21.24 16.71
CA LYS A 59 22.83 -21.23 17.51
C LYS A 59 24.01 -20.70 16.69
N LEU A 60 24.29 -19.41 16.83
CA LEU A 60 25.46 -18.76 16.24
C LEU A 60 26.68 -18.85 17.18
N HIS A 61 27.88 -18.98 16.61
CA HIS A 61 29.16 -18.91 17.32
C HIS A 61 29.35 -17.54 17.97
N SER A 62 28.86 -16.48 17.34
CA SER A 62 28.79 -15.14 17.93
C SER A 62 28.05 -15.12 19.27
N ASN A 63 27.01 -15.94 19.44
CA ASN A 63 26.25 -16.01 20.70
C ASN A 63 27.08 -16.68 21.80
N THR A 64 27.81 -17.75 21.46
CA THR A 64 28.74 -18.40 22.39
C THR A 64 29.90 -17.50 22.76
N LEU A 65 30.43 -16.75 21.79
CA LEU A 65 31.49 -15.77 22.00
C LEU A 65 31.00 -14.64 22.94
N GLU A 66 29.86 -14.02 22.64
CA GLU A 66 29.29 -12.98 23.49
C GLU A 66 28.97 -13.49 24.90
N ALA A 67 28.49 -14.73 25.05
CA ALA A 67 28.28 -15.35 26.36
C ALA A 67 29.59 -15.56 27.13
N ASN A 68 30.69 -15.90 26.44
CA ASN A 68 32.00 -16.04 27.07
C ASN A 68 32.62 -14.69 27.43
N ILE A 69 32.44 -13.67 26.58
CA ILE A 69 32.82 -12.28 26.85
C ILE A 69 32.06 -11.78 28.08
N ARG A 70 30.74 -11.97 28.12
CA ARG A 70 29.88 -11.56 29.24
C ARG A 70 30.34 -12.11 30.59
N LYS A 71 30.86 -13.33 30.65
CA LYS A 71 31.39 -13.93 31.89
C LYS A 71 32.60 -13.18 32.45
N GLN A 72 33.28 -12.38 31.63
CA GLN A 72 34.40 -11.57 32.08
C GLN A 72 33.93 -10.28 32.73
N PHE A 73 32.75 -9.75 32.43
CA PHE A 73 32.30 -8.44 32.93
C PHE A 73 31.47 -8.54 34.21
N SER A 74 31.42 -7.45 34.97
CA SER A 74 30.67 -7.38 36.23
C SER A 74 29.15 -7.43 36.03
N SER A 75 28.66 -6.94 34.88
CA SER A 75 27.25 -6.91 34.52
C SER A 75 26.93 -7.75 33.28
N GLN A 76 25.68 -8.22 33.20
CA GLN A 76 25.22 -8.99 32.04
C GLN A 76 25.14 -8.14 30.76
N GLN A 77 24.95 -6.82 30.87
CA GLN A 77 24.88 -5.91 29.73
C GLN A 77 25.53 -4.56 30.08
N PRO A 78 26.08 -3.85 29.08
CA PRO A 78 26.60 -2.50 29.27
C PRO A 78 25.51 -1.56 29.81
N HIS A 79 25.85 -0.73 30.81
CA HIS A 79 24.89 0.21 31.40
C HIS A 79 24.76 1.46 30.51
N ILE A 80 23.55 1.75 30.02
CA ILE A 80 23.29 2.86 29.10
C ILE A 80 22.56 3.98 29.83
N VAL A 81 23.14 5.18 29.83
CA VAL A 81 22.61 6.34 30.54
C VAL A 81 21.75 7.17 29.60
N GLY A 82 20.56 7.55 30.07
CA GLY A 82 19.75 8.62 29.44
C GLY A 82 18.94 8.21 28.21
N SER A 83 18.80 6.90 27.91
CA SER A 83 17.89 6.44 26.85
C SER A 83 16.68 5.73 27.42
N SER A 84 15.47 6.19 27.07
CA SER A 84 14.21 5.50 27.38
C SER A 84 13.97 4.28 26.47
N LYS A 85 14.74 4.17 25.38
CA LYS A 85 14.79 2.99 24.52
C LYS A 85 15.99 2.18 24.96
N ASN A 86 15.83 0.89 25.23
CA ASN A 86 16.96 -0.02 25.43
C ASN A 86 17.52 -0.41 24.06
N PRO A 87 18.56 0.24 23.51
CA PRO A 87 19.23 -0.32 22.36
C PRO A 87 19.88 -1.64 22.77
N HIS A 88 19.82 -2.64 21.90
CA HIS A 88 20.60 -3.87 22.09
C HIS A 88 22.07 -3.55 21.84
N LEU A 89 22.79 -3.16 22.90
CA LEU A 89 24.24 -2.99 22.89
C LEU A 89 24.90 -4.18 23.58
N SER A 90 25.81 -4.86 22.87
CA SER A 90 26.53 -6.02 23.38
C SER A 90 27.91 -5.62 23.92
N TRP A 91 28.54 -6.46 24.74
CA TRP A 91 29.91 -6.21 25.20
C TRP A 91 30.92 -6.27 24.05
N SER A 92 30.67 -7.10 23.04
CA SER A 92 31.48 -7.11 21.83
C SER A 92 31.38 -5.81 21.01
N ASP A 93 30.23 -5.13 20.98
CA ASP A 93 30.12 -3.79 20.39
C ASP A 93 31.00 -2.77 21.13
N VAL A 94 30.97 -2.81 22.47
CA VAL A 94 31.80 -1.94 23.32
C VAL A 94 33.28 -2.16 23.05
N ILE A 95 33.72 -3.42 22.98
CA ILE A 95 35.13 -3.76 22.74
C ILE A 95 35.59 -3.33 21.33
N LYS A 96 34.72 -3.43 20.31
CA LYS A 96 35.06 -3.08 18.91
C LYS A 96 35.09 -1.57 18.66
N GLU A 97 34.15 -0.83 19.24
CA GLU A 97 33.93 0.57 18.90
C GLU A 97 34.68 1.55 19.82
N THR A 98 35.26 1.08 20.93
CA THR A 98 36.04 1.93 21.85
C THR A 98 37.54 1.84 21.59
N ASN A 99 38.22 2.96 21.76
CA ASN A 99 39.69 3.06 21.82
C ASN A 99 40.12 3.66 23.17
N ASP A 100 41.44 3.68 23.46
CA ASP A 100 41.95 4.23 24.72
C ASP A 100 41.52 5.70 24.94
N ALA A 101 41.34 6.46 23.86
CA ALA A 101 40.90 7.84 23.89
C ALA A 101 39.36 8.01 24.02
N SER A 102 38.59 6.92 23.98
CA SER A 102 37.11 6.95 24.00
C SER A 102 36.53 7.02 25.41
N PHE A 103 37.35 6.77 26.44
CA PHE A 103 36.91 6.75 27.82
C PHE A 103 37.14 8.11 28.48
N THR A 104 36.07 8.70 29.01
CA THR A 104 36.12 9.89 29.85
C THR A 104 35.84 9.48 31.28
N GLU A 105 36.79 9.72 32.17
CA GLU A 105 36.63 9.49 33.61
C GLU A 105 35.63 10.51 34.17
N GLU A 106 34.53 10.02 34.74
CA GLU A 106 33.48 10.86 35.34
C GLU A 106 33.66 10.94 36.87
N ASN A 107 34.11 9.84 37.50
CA ASN A 107 34.50 9.73 38.90
C ASN A 107 35.62 8.68 39.04
N GLN A 108 36.30 8.61 40.20
CA GLN A 108 37.44 7.71 40.45
C GLN A 108 37.20 6.23 40.09
N ASP A 109 35.95 5.77 40.07
CA ASP A 109 35.57 4.38 39.73
C ASP A 109 34.65 4.25 38.50
N LEU A 110 34.32 5.35 37.83
CA LEU A 110 33.30 5.39 36.78
C LEU A 110 33.81 6.05 35.50
N PHE A 111 33.81 5.26 34.43
CA PHE A 111 34.19 5.67 33.10
C PHE A 111 32.97 5.77 32.21
N THR A 112 33.00 6.72 31.27
CA THR A 112 31.94 6.91 30.28
C THR A 112 32.51 6.90 28.87
N CYS A 113 31.79 6.28 27.94
CA CYS A 113 32.13 6.33 26.51
C CYS A 113 30.85 6.52 25.66
N ILE A 114 31.01 7.03 24.44
CA ILE A 114 29.90 7.25 23.51
C ILE A 114 29.98 6.20 22.40
N ILE A 115 28.97 5.33 22.32
CA ILE A 115 28.88 4.27 21.31
C ILE A 115 27.56 4.44 20.56
N ARG A 116 27.61 4.62 19.24
CA ARG A 116 26.44 4.85 18.36
C ARG A 116 25.51 5.98 18.86
N GLY A 117 26.06 6.99 19.51
CA GLY A 117 25.31 8.11 20.09
C GLY A 117 24.69 7.83 21.46
N TYR A 118 24.97 6.69 22.09
CA TYR A 118 24.55 6.34 23.44
C TYR A 118 25.70 6.49 24.44
N LYS A 119 25.43 7.11 25.59
CA LYS A 119 26.39 7.21 26.70
C LYS A 119 26.38 5.91 27.49
N VAL A 120 27.49 5.18 27.47
CA VAL A 120 27.68 3.91 28.18
C VAL A 120 28.55 4.18 29.41
N GLN A 121 28.10 3.70 30.57
CA GLN A 121 28.82 3.77 31.84
C GLN A 121 29.48 2.42 32.15
N LEU A 122 30.74 2.48 32.58
CA LEU A 122 31.59 1.34 32.84
C LEU A 122 32.28 1.52 34.19
N SER A 123 32.35 0.45 34.99
CA SER A 123 33.18 0.45 36.19
C SER A 123 34.67 0.47 35.81
N ALA A 124 35.55 0.91 36.71
CA ALA A 124 37.00 0.84 36.50
C ALA A 124 37.48 -0.58 36.13
N ALA A 125 36.91 -1.61 36.78
CA ALA A 125 37.21 -3.00 36.49
C ALA A 125 36.74 -3.42 35.08
N ASP A 126 35.55 -3.01 34.65
CA ASP A 126 35.05 -3.33 33.31
C ASP A 126 35.84 -2.58 32.23
N CYS A 127 36.23 -1.32 32.49
CA CYS A 127 37.08 -0.54 31.59
C CYS A 127 38.43 -1.24 31.35
N GLN A 128 39.09 -1.71 32.42
CA GLN A 128 40.32 -2.50 32.31
C GLN A 128 40.12 -3.79 31.50
N ARG A 129 38.98 -4.47 31.69
CA ARG A 129 38.65 -5.69 30.93
C ARG A 129 38.36 -5.41 29.45
N VAL A 130 37.72 -4.29 29.11
CA VAL A 130 37.55 -3.87 27.71
C VAL A 130 38.92 -3.72 27.04
N ASN A 131 39.86 -3.04 27.71
CA ASN A 131 41.21 -2.86 27.20
C ASN A 131 41.98 -4.19 27.08
N ALA A 132 41.90 -5.06 28.09
CA ALA A 132 42.52 -6.39 28.05
C ALA A 132 41.96 -7.26 26.90
N CYS A 133 40.64 -7.27 26.71
CA CYS A 133 39.99 -8.04 25.63
C CYS A 133 40.38 -7.54 24.25
N ARG A 134 40.61 -6.22 24.09
CA ARG A 134 41.07 -5.60 22.85
C ARG A 134 42.52 -5.96 22.56
N THR A 135 43.42 -5.85 23.54
CA THR A 135 44.85 -6.23 23.38
C THR A 135 45.02 -7.70 23.01
N LEU A 136 44.19 -8.57 23.59
CA LEU A 136 44.19 -10.01 23.31
C LEU A 136 43.49 -10.38 21.99
N SER A 137 42.92 -9.42 21.25
CA SER A 137 42.15 -9.66 20.02
C SER A 137 41.10 -10.77 20.17
N ILE A 138 40.45 -10.84 21.34
CA ILE A 138 39.47 -11.90 21.67
C ILE A 138 38.27 -11.86 20.73
N VAL A 139 37.96 -10.67 20.23
CA VAL A 139 36.87 -10.45 19.29
C VAL A 139 37.43 -10.51 17.87
N PRO A 140 37.05 -11.51 17.05
CA PRO A 140 37.53 -11.62 15.69
C PRO A 140 37.10 -10.39 14.88
N THR A 141 38.02 -9.89 14.06
CA THR A 141 37.81 -8.73 13.18
C THR A 141 36.81 -9.02 12.07
N SER A 142 36.65 -10.29 11.70
CA SER A 142 35.66 -10.78 10.74
C SER A 142 34.59 -11.66 11.41
N ILE A 143 33.40 -11.69 10.83
CA ILE A 143 32.33 -12.61 11.24
C ILE A 143 32.81 -14.05 11.02
N PRO A 144 32.61 -14.98 11.99
CA PRO A 144 32.97 -16.38 11.80
C PRO A 144 32.31 -16.97 10.55
N GLN A 145 33.08 -17.70 9.73
CA GLN A 145 32.56 -18.29 8.49
C GLN A 145 31.37 -19.23 8.74
N GLN A 146 31.34 -19.87 9.92
CA GLN A 146 30.23 -20.73 10.34
C GLN A 146 28.92 -19.95 10.52
N ASP A 147 28.96 -18.75 11.11
CA ASP A 147 27.76 -17.91 11.30
C ASP A 147 27.23 -17.40 9.94
N ILE A 148 28.14 -17.11 9.00
CA ILE A 148 27.78 -16.76 7.62
C ILE A 148 27.08 -17.93 6.93
N ASN A 149 27.56 -19.16 7.14
CA ASN A 149 26.96 -20.35 6.56
C ASN A 149 25.58 -20.63 7.17
N THR A 150 25.44 -20.52 8.49
CA THR A 150 24.15 -20.66 9.19
C THR A 150 23.15 -19.61 8.71
N GLU A 151 23.53 -18.34 8.61
CA GLU A 151 22.65 -17.28 8.08
C GLU A 151 22.21 -17.57 6.63
N ARG A 152 23.12 -18.05 5.77
CA ARG A 152 22.79 -18.44 4.39
C ARG A 152 21.82 -19.62 4.33
N GLU A 153 21.99 -20.61 5.20
CA GLU A 153 21.10 -21.76 5.33
C GLU A 153 19.70 -21.30 5.77
N THR A 154 19.61 -20.49 6.83
CA THR A 154 18.35 -19.90 7.29
C THR A 154 17.66 -19.06 6.21
N ILE A 155 18.40 -18.25 5.45
CA ILE A 155 17.83 -17.50 4.31
C ILE A 155 17.27 -18.45 3.25
N SER A 156 17.96 -19.56 2.97
CA SER A 156 17.51 -20.57 2.02
C SER A 156 16.20 -21.23 2.48
N GLU A 157 16.10 -21.59 3.77
CA GLU A 157 14.90 -22.16 4.36
C GLU A 157 13.72 -21.19 4.35
N VAL A 158 13.92 -19.94 4.76
CA VAL A 158 12.89 -18.89 4.70
C VAL A 158 12.44 -18.67 3.26
N ARG A 159 13.36 -18.72 2.28
CA ARG A 159 13.00 -18.61 0.85
C ARG A 159 12.14 -19.79 0.40
N LYS A 160 12.50 -21.03 0.77
CA LYS A 160 11.69 -22.23 0.47
C LYS A 160 10.29 -22.11 1.08
N PHE A 161 10.19 -21.68 2.33
CA PHE A 161 8.92 -21.45 3.01
C PHE A 161 8.06 -20.39 2.29
N ILE A 162 8.64 -19.25 1.91
CA ILE A 162 7.92 -18.21 1.15
C ILE A 162 7.44 -18.74 -0.21
N SER A 163 8.28 -19.49 -0.93
CA SER A 163 7.88 -20.11 -2.20
C SER A 163 6.73 -21.10 -2.01
N GLN A 164 6.74 -21.88 -0.93
CA GLN A 164 5.62 -22.78 -0.60
C GLN A 164 4.34 -21.99 -0.32
N CYS A 165 4.39 -20.93 0.50
CA CYS A 165 3.22 -20.08 0.76
C CYS A 165 2.67 -19.40 -0.52
N GLN A 166 3.53 -19.07 -1.48
CA GLN A 166 3.10 -18.54 -2.77
C GLN A 166 2.33 -19.59 -3.58
N LYS A 167 2.85 -20.82 -3.62
CA LYS A 167 2.18 -21.95 -4.27
C LYS A 167 0.82 -22.24 -3.63
N ASP A 168 0.76 -22.34 -2.29
CA ASP A 168 -0.47 -22.59 -1.55
C ASP A 168 -1.52 -21.49 -1.82
N ARG A 169 -1.07 -20.24 -1.98
CA ARG A 169 -1.96 -19.12 -2.35
C ARG A 169 -2.49 -19.23 -3.76
N GLU A 170 -1.68 -19.65 -4.72
CA GLU A 170 -2.13 -19.87 -6.11
C GLU A 170 -3.13 -21.02 -6.19
N ASP A 171 -2.89 -22.11 -5.45
CA ASP A 171 -3.80 -23.25 -5.37
C ASP A 171 -5.12 -22.86 -4.66
N ALA A 172 -5.05 -22.05 -3.59
CA ALA A 172 -6.23 -21.49 -2.93
C ALA A 172 -7.04 -20.56 -3.86
N ALA A 173 -6.37 -19.75 -4.69
CA ALA A 173 -7.06 -18.88 -5.64
C ALA A 173 -7.79 -19.68 -6.74
N LYS A 174 -7.19 -20.77 -7.23
CA LYS A 174 -7.87 -21.68 -8.16
C LYS A 174 -9.08 -22.36 -7.51
N PHE A 175 -8.96 -22.77 -6.25
CA PHE A 175 -10.07 -23.35 -5.50
C PHE A 175 -11.20 -22.32 -5.27
N GLU A 176 -10.86 -21.06 -4.97
CA GLU A 176 -11.83 -19.97 -4.84
C GLU A 176 -12.60 -19.73 -6.15
N GLU A 177 -11.91 -19.74 -7.29
CA GLU A 177 -12.54 -19.63 -8.62
C GLU A 177 -13.50 -20.79 -8.90
N GLN A 178 -13.08 -22.03 -8.64
CA GLN A 178 -13.93 -23.21 -8.77
C GLN A 178 -15.15 -23.16 -7.84
N LEU A 179 -14.98 -22.69 -6.60
CA LEU A 179 -16.07 -22.55 -5.65
C LEU A 179 -17.07 -21.46 -6.09
N ASP A 180 -16.58 -20.33 -6.60
CA ASP A 180 -17.45 -19.25 -7.10
C ASP A 180 -18.25 -19.71 -8.33
N ASP A 181 -17.65 -20.51 -9.22
CA ASP A 181 -18.37 -21.14 -10.34
C ASP A 181 -19.50 -22.06 -9.85
N LEU A 182 -19.22 -22.92 -8.87
CA LEU A 182 -20.22 -23.81 -8.27
C LEU A 182 -21.33 -23.02 -7.56
N LEU A 183 -20.99 -21.94 -6.85
CA LEU A 183 -21.97 -21.08 -6.19
C LEU A 183 -22.83 -20.31 -7.19
N ARG A 184 -22.25 -19.82 -8.30
CA ARG A 184 -23.00 -19.17 -9.39
C ARG A 184 -23.99 -20.11 -10.06
N GLU A 185 -23.55 -21.33 -10.35
CA GLU A 185 -24.41 -22.38 -10.88
C GLU A 185 -25.55 -22.69 -9.90
N ARG A 186 -25.24 -22.79 -8.60
CA ARG A 186 -26.23 -23.02 -7.57
C ARG A 186 -27.27 -21.90 -7.46
N ASP A 187 -26.84 -20.65 -7.50
CA ASP A 187 -27.72 -19.48 -7.50
C ASP A 187 -28.60 -19.42 -8.76
N PHE A 188 -28.08 -19.84 -9.91
CA PHE A 188 -28.85 -19.96 -11.14
C PHE A 188 -29.99 -20.99 -10.98
N GLN A 189 -29.67 -22.20 -10.49
CA GLN A 189 -30.67 -23.26 -10.24
C GLN A 189 -31.76 -22.81 -9.26
N LEU A 190 -31.38 -22.11 -8.17
CA LEU A 190 -32.34 -21.58 -7.20
C LEU A 190 -33.29 -20.54 -7.81
N ARG A 191 -32.76 -19.65 -8.67
CA ARG A 191 -33.60 -18.65 -9.38
C ARG A 191 -34.57 -19.32 -10.34
N GLU A 192 -34.10 -20.29 -11.11
CA GLU A 192 -34.96 -21.04 -12.04
C GLU A 192 -36.08 -21.76 -11.29
N HIS A 193 -35.77 -22.39 -10.15
CA HIS A 193 -36.76 -23.04 -9.30
C HIS A 193 -37.79 -22.05 -8.75
N GLN A 194 -37.36 -20.88 -8.27
CA GLN A 194 -38.27 -19.83 -7.81
C GLN A 194 -39.20 -19.33 -8.92
N GLU A 195 -38.70 -19.22 -10.15
CA GLU A 195 -39.53 -18.87 -11.30
C GLU A 195 -40.53 -19.96 -11.65
N ALA A 196 -40.12 -21.22 -11.63
CA ALA A 196 -41.01 -22.36 -11.86
C ALA A 196 -42.17 -22.40 -10.85
N LEU A 197 -41.87 -22.15 -9.56
CA LEU A 197 -42.88 -22.01 -8.50
C LEU A 197 -43.87 -20.87 -8.79
N LYS A 198 -43.37 -19.69 -9.20
CA LYS A 198 -44.22 -18.55 -9.58
C LYS A 198 -45.12 -18.86 -10.78
N ARG A 199 -44.61 -19.61 -11.78
CA ARG A 199 -45.40 -20.03 -12.95
C ARG A 199 -46.51 -21.01 -12.55
N SER A 200 -46.21 -21.96 -11.67
CA SER A 200 -47.19 -22.90 -11.12
C SER A 200 -48.32 -22.18 -10.37
N GLN A 201 -47.98 -21.21 -9.52
CA GLN A 201 -48.96 -20.43 -8.75
C GLN A 201 -49.88 -19.58 -9.64
N ARG A 202 -49.35 -19.00 -10.73
CA ARG A 202 -50.18 -18.23 -11.69
C ARG A 202 -51.16 -19.11 -12.46
N GLY A 203 -50.84 -20.39 -12.68
CA GLY A 203 -51.70 -21.34 -13.39
C GLY A 203 -52.89 -21.86 -12.60
N MET A 204 -52.99 -21.59 -11.29
CA MET A 204 -54.07 -22.07 -10.42
C MET A 204 -55.14 -21.02 -10.09
N LEU A 205 -55.03 -19.79 -10.59
CA LEU A 205 -56.10 -18.79 -10.44
C LEU A 205 -57.28 -19.16 -11.36
N PRO A 206 -58.49 -19.39 -10.83
CA PRO A 206 -59.64 -19.76 -11.64
C PRO A 206 -60.01 -18.59 -12.56
N SER A 207 -60.05 -18.85 -13.86
CA SER A 207 -60.61 -17.94 -14.85
C SER A 207 -62.06 -17.63 -14.46
N GLY A 208 -62.29 -16.46 -13.90
CA GLY A 208 -63.62 -15.97 -13.57
C GLY A 208 -64.52 -15.99 -14.81
N SER A 209 -65.71 -16.55 -14.66
CA SER A 209 -66.73 -16.63 -15.70
C SER A 209 -67.12 -15.22 -16.17
N ALA A 210 -66.78 -14.89 -17.41
CA ALA A 210 -67.30 -13.71 -18.08
C ALA A 210 -68.78 -13.93 -18.42
N ALA A 211 -69.61 -13.02 -17.93
CA ALA A 211 -71.05 -12.98 -18.18
C ALA A 211 -71.36 -12.80 -19.67
N ALA A 212 -72.38 -13.52 -20.12
CA ALA A 212 -72.91 -13.50 -21.48
C ALA A 212 -73.57 -12.16 -21.83
N SER A 213 -73.43 -11.74 -23.09
CA SER A 213 -74.36 -10.82 -23.76
C SER A 213 -74.57 -11.29 -25.20
N PRO A 214 -75.82 -11.29 -25.72
CA PRO A 214 -76.12 -11.91 -27.00
C PRO A 214 -76.23 -10.88 -28.15
N GLY A 215 -75.89 -11.36 -29.35
CA GLY A 215 -76.54 -10.94 -30.60
C GLY A 215 -75.69 -10.12 -31.58
N SER A 216 -75.26 -10.73 -32.69
CA SER A 216 -75.90 -10.61 -34.02
C SER A 216 -74.97 -11.04 -35.17
N HIS A 217 -75.59 -11.59 -36.21
CA HIS A 217 -75.08 -12.12 -37.48
C HIS A 217 -74.09 -11.16 -38.19
N THR A 218 -73.18 -11.53 -39.10
CA THR A 218 -73.39 -12.25 -40.38
C THR A 218 -72.04 -12.43 -41.10
N SER A 219 -72.01 -13.35 -42.08
CA SER A 219 -71.15 -13.47 -43.27
C SER A 219 -69.69 -13.99 -43.19
N LEU A 220 -69.56 -15.24 -43.69
CA LEU A 220 -68.49 -15.79 -44.56
C LEU A 220 -68.02 -14.78 -45.64
N PRO A 221 -66.78 -14.87 -46.21
CA PRO A 221 -66.33 -16.09 -46.89
C PRO A 221 -64.81 -16.42 -46.93
N SER A 222 -64.59 -17.61 -47.50
CA SER A 222 -63.49 -18.08 -48.36
C SER A 222 -62.13 -18.48 -47.79
N LEU A 223 -61.89 -19.80 -47.94
CA LEU A 223 -60.63 -20.50 -48.15
C LEU A 223 -59.57 -19.70 -48.91
N GLN A 224 -58.35 -19.70 -48.39
CA GLN A 224 -57.17 -19.97 -49.21
C GLN A 224 -56.07 -20.64 -48.38
N SER A 225 -55.72 -21.85 -48.83
CA SER A 225 -54.58 -22.64 -48.43
C SER A 225 -53.26 -21.90 -48.68
N ARG A 226 -52.37 -21.86 -47.69
CA ARG A 226 -50.93 -21.89 -47.98
C ARG A 226 -50.13 -22.52 -46.85
N GLU A 227 -49.82 -23.77 -47.13
CA GLU A 227 -48.81 -24.61 -46.51
C GLU A 227 -47.41 -23.98 -46.72
N SER A 228 -46.64 -23.81 -45.64
CA SER A 228 -45.18 -23.72 -45.70
C SER A 228 -44.58 -23.98 -44.32
N SER A 229 -44.22 -25.24 -44.16
CA SER A 229 -43.31 -25.81 -43.19
C SER A 229 -41.96 -25.06 -43.12
N ARG A 230 -41.52 -24.75 -41.89
CA ARG A 230 -40.10 -24.65 -41.51
C ARG A 230 -39.96 -24.81 -39.99
N VAL A 231 -39.98 -26.07 -39.57
CA VAL A 231 -39.51 -26.48 -38.25
C VAL A 231 -37.99 -26.38 -38.29
N ARG A 232 -37.42 -25.40 -37.59
CA ARG A 232 -35.98 -25.39 -37.25
C ARG A 232 -35.81 -26.27 -36.02
N GLU A 233 -35.35 -27.47 -36.27
CA GLU A 233 -34.84 -28.40 -35.27
C GLU A 233 -33.58 -27.78 -34.66
N VAL A 234 -33.66 -27.38 -33.39
CA VAL A 234 -32.51 -26.90 -32.60
C VAL A 234 -31.95 -28.11 -31.88
N THR A 235 -30.90 -28.70 -32.44
CA THR A 235 -30.13 -29.77 -31.82
C THR A 235 -29.31 -29.19 -30.66
N VAL A 236 -29.61 -29.62 -29.44
CA VAL A 236 -28.81 -29.31 -28.25
C VAL A 236 -27.57 -30.22 -28.25
N PRO A 237 -26.34 -29.71 -28.06
CA PRO A 237 -25.16 -30.56 -28.05
C PRO A 237 -25.08 -31.38 -26.76
N ARG A 238 -25.05 -32.70 -26.92
CA ARG A 238 -24.79 -33.68 -25.87
C ARG A 238 -23.32 -33.59 -25.43
N TRP A 239 -23.07 -33.09 -24.22
CA TRP A 239 -21.75 -33.13 -23.60
C TRP A 239 -21.45 -34.57 -23.15
N SER A 240 -20.36 -35.13 -23.66
CA SER A 240 -19.78 -36.39 -23.17
C SER A 240 -18.71 -36.07 -22.12
N PRO A 241 -18.57 -36.88 -21.05
CA PRO A 241 -17.48 -36.70 -20.09
C PRO A 241 -16.15 -36.96 -20.79
N ARG A 242 -15.21 -36.03 -20.65
CA ARG A 242 -13.86 -36.16 -21.22
C ARG A 242 -13.01 -37.02 -20.27
N ASP A 243 -12.48 -38.10 -20.82
CA ASP A 243 -11.55 -39.02 -20.18
C ASP A 243 -10.29 -38.33 -19.64
N SER A 244 -9.80 -38.88 -18.53
CA SER A 244 -8.54 -38.60 -17.84
C SER A 244 -7.32 -38.66 -18.79
N PRO A 245 -6.31 -37.78 -18.67
CA PRO A 245 -5.05 -38.01 -19.35
C PRO A 245 -4.17 -38.95 -18.52
N SER A 246 -3.86 -40.09 -19.14
CA SER A 246 -2.85 -41.05 -18.75
C SER A 246 -1.43 -40.48 -18.88
N SER A 247 -0.57 -41.06 -18.04
CA SER A 247 0.90 -41.10 -18.04
C SER A 247 1.62 -40.74 -19.35
N VAL A 248 2.58 -39.82 -19.26
CA VAL A 248 3.64 -39.61 -20.27
C VAL A 248 4.95 -40.14 -19.70
N GLU A 249 5.47 -41.19 -20.34
CA GLU A 249 6.83 -41.72 -20.20
C GLU A 249 7.86 -40.85 -20.95
N PRO A 250 9.17 -40.98 -20.64
CA PRO A 250 10.20 -40.04 -21.05
C PRO A 250 10.69 -40.31 -22.48
N VAL A 251 10.81 -39.24 -23.27
CA VAL A 251 11.46 -39.29 -24.59
C VAL A 251 12.95 -39.05 -24.45
N THR A 252 13.68 -39.97 -25.06
CA THR A 252 15.13 -40.11 -25.18
C THR A 252 15.77 -39.02 -26.04
N THR A 253 16.99 -38.70 -25.63
CA THR A 253 18.08 -38.03 -26.33
C THR A 253 18.36 -38.59 -27.72
N ILE A 254 18.54 -37.72 -28.72
CA ILE A 254 19.38 -37.97 -29.89
C ILE A 254 20.19 -36.70 -30.20
N ASP A 255 21.49 -36.96 -30.36
CA ASP A 255 22.59 -36.06 -30.68
C ASP A 255 22.43 -35.35 -32.03
N SER A 256 23.09 -34.19 -32.16
CA SER A 256 23.66 -33.76 -33.43
C SER A 256 24.94 -32.98 -33.14
N GLU A 257 26.02 -33.60 -33.55
CA GLU A 257 27.39 -33.11 -33.62
C GLU A 257 27.47 -31.81 -34.43
N GLU A 258 28.30 -30.87 -33.99
CA GLU A 258 29.15 -30.12 -34.92
C GLU A 258 30.49 -29.84 -34.25
N THR A 259 31.52 -30.42 -34.86
CA THR A 259 32.92 -30.46 -34.47
C THR A 259 33.72 -29.36 -35.17
N HIS A 260 34.91 -29.09 -34.63
CA HIS A 260 36.12 -28.43 -35.18
C HIS A 260 36.56 -27.12 -34.50
N PRO A 261 37.87 -26.83 -34.44
CA PRO A 261 38.88 -27.65 -33.77
C PRO A 261 39.79 -26.81 -32.84
N SER A 262 40.53 -27.56 -32.03
CA SER A 262 41.53 -27.12 -31.05
C SER A 262 42.65 -26.24 -31.64
N ALA A 263 43.09 -25.25 -30.86
CA ALA A 263 44.46 -24.73 -30.91
C ALA A 263 45.05 -24.74 -29.49
N ASN A 264 46.05 -25.59 -29.31
CA ASN A 264 46.92 -25.70 -28.16
C ASN A 264 47.72 -24.40 -27.96
N LEU A 265 47.86 -23.95 -26.72
CA LEU A 265 49.09 -23.29 -26.29
C LEU A 265 49.36 -23.57 -24.81
N SER A 266 50.50 -24.21 -24.62
CA SER A 266 51.13 -24.71 -23.42
C SER A 266 51.80 -23.59 -22.61
N VAL A 267 51.77 -23.77 -21.28
CA VAL A 267 52.90 -23.58 -20.35
C VAL A 267 53.51 -22.18 -20.27
N GLN A 268 53.25 -21.48 -19.15
CA GLN A 268 54.36 -21.00 -18.31
C GLN A 268 53.94 -20.85 -16.85
N GLN A 269 54.59 -21.64 -16.01
CA GLN A 269 54.61 -21.55 -14.56
C GLN A 269 55.25 -20.21 -14.14
N ASN A 270 54.68 -19.55 -13.12
CA ASN A 270 55.47 -18.75 -12.20
C ASN A 270 54.97 -18.99 -10.78
N THR A 271 55.83 -19.69 -10.05
CA THR A 271 55.87 -19.94 -8.61
C THR A 271 56.25 -18.65 -7.89
N GLU A 272 55.40 -18.17 -6.98
CA GLU A 272 55.87 -17.38 -5.83
C GLU A 272 55.20 -17.90 -4.56
N ALA A 273 56.06 -18.29 -3.64
CA ALA A 273 55.75 -18.87 -2.34
C ALA A 273 55.50 -17.76 -1.32
N SER A 274 54.52 -17.96 -0.42
CA SER A 274 54.57 -17.31 0.89
C SER A 274 53.89 -18.17 1.98
N SER A 275 54.76 -18.86 2.71
CA SER A 275 54.71 -19.13 4.17
C SER A 275 53.34 -19.25 4.85
N THR A 276 52.90 -20.49 5.05
CA THR A 276 51.85 -20.86 6.02
C THR A 276 52.49 -21.06 7.39
N GLN A 277 52.15 -20.21 8.37
CA GLN A 277 52.46 -20.45 9.78
C GLN A 277 51.39 -21.34 10.41
N THR A 278 51.82 -22.53 10.81
CA THR A 278 51.04 -23.52 11.57
C THR A 278 50.95 -23.09 13.04
N MET A 279 49.75 -22.79 13.55
CA MET A 279 49.50 -22.64 14.99
C MET A 279 48.97 -23.95 15.59
N ALA A 280 49.54 -24.29 16.75
CA ALA A 280 49.35 -25.52 17.51
C ALA A 280 47.95 -25.63 18.19
N PRO A 281 47.48 -26.85 18.49
CA PRO A 281 46.18 -27.08 19.11
C PRO A 281 46.19 -26.79 20.62
N TRP A 282 45.17 -26.06 21.09
CA TRP A 282 44.90 -25.84 22.51
C TRP A 282 44.34 -27.11 23.18
N LYS A 283 44.89 -27.42 24.36
CA LYS A 283 44.51 -28.52 25.25
C LYS A 283 43.34 -28.11 26.16
N ASP A 284 42.37 -29.01 26.32
CA ASP A 284 41.26 -28.93 27.27
C ASP A 284 41.72 -29.00 28.74
N PRO A 285 41.00 -28.35 29.67
CA PRO A 285 41.04 -28.72 31.08
C PRO A 285 39.73 -29.39 31.55
N ILE A 286 39.86 -30.68 31.88
CA ILE A 286 39.42 -31.35 33.12
C ILE A 286 37.97 -31.09 33.61
N ARG A 287 37.11 -32.10 33.39
CA ARG A 287 35.85 -32.34 34.13
C ARG A 287 36.11 -32.91 35.52
N PRO A 288 35.34 -32.51 36.55
CA PRO A 288 35.07 -33.36 37.71
C PRO A 288 33.70 -34.04 37.60
N SER A 289 33.68 -35.28 38.09
CA SER A 289 32.62 -36.29 38.07
C SER A 289 31.39 -35.96 38.92
N PHE A 290 30.20 -36.19 38.36
CA PHE A 290 28.93 -36.26 39.08
C PHE A 290 28.83 -37.55 39.93
N ARG A 291 28.53 -37.40 41.22
CA ARG A 291 28.17 -38.51 42.12
C ARG A 291 26.71 -38.33 42.56
N LYS A 292 25.87 -39.33 42.26
CA LYS A 292 24.48 -39.47 42.71
C LYS A 292 24.42 -39.85 44.18
N TYR A 293 23.61 -39.15 44.98
CA TYR A 293 22.83 -39.60 46.15
C TYR A 293 21.80 -38.48 46.39
N GLY A 294 20.54 -38.67 46.79
CA GLY A 294 19.91 -39.72 47.55
C GLY A 294 18.93 -39.00 48.48
N ARG A 295 17.64 -39.12 48.18
CA ARG A 295 16.47 -38.55 48.88
C ARG A 295 16.49 -38.91 50.37
N LYS A 296 16.31 -37.96 51.30
CA LYS A 296 15.80 -38.20 52.66
C LYS A 296 15.16 -36.93 53.25
N GLU A 297 14.04 -37.15 53.92
CA GLU A 297 13.09 -36.22 54.55
C GLU A 297 13.70 -35.40 55.71
N PRO A 298 13.10 -34.25 56.08
CA PRO A 298 13.49 -33.51 57.27
C PRO A 298 12.74 -33.99 58.52
N ARG A 299 13.52 -34.31 59.56
CA ARG A 299 13.05 -34.45 60.95
C ARG A 299 13.01 -33.08 61.64
N SER A 300 12.01 -32.96 62.50
CA SER A 300 11.62 -31.88 63.41
C SER A 300 12.64 -31.56 64.52
N ILE A 301 12.36 -30.44 65.25
CA ILE A 301 12.65 -30.09 66.68
C ILE A 301 13.11 -28.60 66.80
N PRO A 302 12.74 -27.79 67.83
CA PRO A 302 11.40 -27.39 68.26
C PRO A 302 11.30 -25.85 68.51
N MET A 303 10.19 -25.44 69.11
CA MET A 303 9.83 -24.07 69.51
C MET A 303 10.80 -23.39 70.49
N SER A 304 10.94 -22.07 70.35
CA SER A 304 11.02 -21.15 71.49
C SER A 304 10.15 -19.92 71.24
N THR A 305 9.26 -19.70 72.20
CA THR A 305 8.26 -18.65 72.35
C THR A 305 8.85 -17.26 72.53
N GLN A 306 8.26 -16.24 71.89
CA GLN A 306 7.93 -14.99 72.58
C GLN A 306 6.86 -14.20 71.85
N SER A 307 5.83 -13.85 72.61
CA SER A 307 4.58 -13.19 72.26
C SER A 307 4.73 -11.68 72.13
N SER A 308 4.06 -11.07 71.15
CA SER A 308 3.59 -9.68 71.22
C SER A 308 2.39 -9.52 70.28
N GLY A 309 1.29 -9.01 70.83
CA GLY A 309 -0.07 -9.11 70.29
C GLY A 309 -0.33 -8.36 68.98
N LEU A 310 -1.10 -9.02 68.11
CA LEU A 310 -1.64 -8.49 66.87
C LEU A 310 -3.16 -8.31 67.00
N ALA A 311 -3.61 -7.08 66.80
CA ALA A 311 -5.01 -6.73 66.67
C ALA A 311 -5.64 -7.42 65.45
N ALA A 312 -6.83 -7.98 65.64
CA ALA A 312 -7.59 -8.69 64.62
C ALA A 312 -7.97 -7.75 63.45
N GLN A 313 -7.36 -7.96 62.29
CA GLN A 313 -7.87 -7.47 61.01
C GLN A 313 -8.76 -8.55 60.39
N THR A 314 -10.04 -8.24 60.27
CA THR A 314 -11.04 -8.99 59.53
C THR A 314 -10.68 -8.99 58.04
N PHE A 315 -10.42 -10.18 57.49
CA PHE A 315 -10.24 -10.37 56.04
C PHE A 315 -11.58 -10.15 55.30
N PRO A 316 -11.62 -9.35 54.23
CA PRO A 316 -12.82 -9.23 53.41
C PRO A 316 -13.04 -10.51 52.57
N HIS A 317 -14.30 -10.93 52.50
CA HIS A 317 -14.80 -12.06 51.73
C HIS A 317 -14.24 -12.16 50.29
N PRO A 318 -14.17 -13.38 49.71
CA PRO A 318 -13.68 -13.60 48.35
C PRO A 318 -14.50 -12.79 47.34
N ARG A 319 -13.82 -11.95 46.56
CA ARG A 319 -14.43 -11.19 45.44
C ARG A 319 -14.96 -12.17 44.41
N THR A 320 -16.27 -12.31 44.33
CA THR A 320 -16.96 -13.01 43.25
C THR A 320 -16.68 -12.27 41.95
N TYR A 321 -15.85 -12.84 41.08
CA TYR A 321 -15.61 -12.29 39.74
C TYR A 321 -16.88 -12.48 38.91
N VAL A 322 -17.66 -11.41 38.76
CA VAL A 322 -18.83 -11.41 37.88
C VAL A 322 -18.35 -11.43 36.43
N VAL A 323 -18.51 -12.59 35.79
CA VAL A 323 -18.20 -12.82 34.37
C VAL A 323 -19.06 -11.89 33.52
N SER A 324 -18.41 -11.14 32.62
CA SER A 324 -19.08 -10.23 31.69
C SER A 324 -19.79 -11.04 30.61
N THR A 325 -21.06 -10.75 30.33
CA THR A 325 -21.82 -11.38 29.23
C THR A 325 -21.27 -10.92 27.88
N GLU A 326 -21.39 -11.73 26.83
CA GLU A 326 -20.96 -11.34 25.48
C GLU A 326 -21.70 -10.08 24.98
N GLU A 327 -22.97 -9.91 25.35
CA GLU A 327 -23.75 -8.69 25.07
C GLU A 327 -23.14 -7.46 25.78
N GLU A 328 -22.70 -7.59 27.04
CA GLU A 328 -21.99 -6.53 27.75
C GLU A 328 -20.65 -6.19 27.07
N LYS A 329 -19.91 -7.18 26.57
CA LYS A 329 -18.64 -6.94 25.86
C LYS A 329 -18.87 -6.15 24.56
N LEU A 330 -19.91 -6.49 23.80
CA LEU A 330 -20.19 -5.87 22.50
C LEU A 330 -20.78 -4.45 22.62
N ASP A 331 -21.75 -4.25 23.53
CA ASP A 331 -22.61 -3.06 23.51
C ASP A 331 -22.45 -2.10 24.70
N SER A 332 -21.71 -2.48 25.74
CA SER A 332 -21.59 -1.67 26.96
C SER A 332 -21.16 -0.22 26.74
N VAL A 333 -20.20 0.02 25.84
CA VAL A 333 -19.66 1.36 25.57
C VAL A 333 -20.68 2.23 24.84
N ARG A 334 -21.39 1.66 23.85
CA ARG A 334 -22.46 2.36 23.12
C ARG A 334 -23.59 2.73 24.06
N PHE A 335 -23.98 1.82 24.94
CA PHE A 335 -25.03 2.05 25.91
C PHE A 335 -24.65 3.13 26.94
N LEU A 336 -23.42 3.11 27.47
CA LEU A 336 -22.91 4.18 28.34
C LEU A 336 -22.94 5.55 27.66
N MET A 337 -22.53 5.62 26.39
CA MET A 337 -22.55 6.86 25.59
C MET A 337 -23.98 7.36 25.35
N PHE A 338 -24.92 6.44 25.08
CA PHE A 338 -26.33 6.77 24.92
C PHE A 338 -26.94 7.39 26.19
N LEU A 339 -26.64 6.80 27.35
CA LEU A 339 -27.13 7.31 28.64
C LEU A 339 -26.52 8.67 29.00
N LEU A 340 -25.21 8.86 28.74
CA LEU A 340 -24.53 10.15 28.91
C LEU A 340 -25.07 11.21 27.94
N GLY A 341 -25.42 10.83 26.71
CA GLY A 341 -26.06 11.72 25.72
C GLY A 341 -27.43 12.24 26.17
N ARG A 342 -28.12 11.51 27.06
CA ARG A 342 -29.37 11.94 27.71
C ARG A 342 -29.16 12.80 28.95
N ARG A 343 -27.90 13.17 29.27
CA ARG A 343 -27.52 13.97 30.45
C ARG A 343 -27.92 13.34 31.80
N LEU A 344 -28.01 12.01 31.87
CA LEU A 344 -28.26 11.29 33.13
C LEU A 344 -27.07 11.39 34.08
N GLN A 345 -27.33 11.37 35.39
CA GLN A 345 -26.28 11.36 36.41
C GLN A 345 -25.69 9.95 36.57
N TRP A 346 -24.43 9.87 37.01
CA TRP A 346 -23.72 8.60 37.15
C TRP A 346 -24.44 7.50 37.98
N PRO A 347 -25.16 7.81 39.07
CA PRO A 347 -25.98 6.82 39.77
C PRO A 347 -27.09 6.23 38.89
N GLU A 348 -27.79 7.06 38.12
CA GLU A 348 -28.86 6.65 37.21
C GLU A 348 -28.31 5.83 36.04
N ILE A 349 -27.16 6.25 35.49
CA ILE A 349 -26.44 5.50 34.45
C ILE A 349 -26.09 4.11 34.96
N THR A 350 -25.63 4.00 36.20
CA THR A 350 -25.26 2.72 36.82
C THR A 350 -26.47 1.81 36.97
N THR A 351 -27.61 2.35 37.42
CA THR A 351 -28.89 1.62 37.53
C THR A 351 -29.34 1.10 36.17
N HIS A 352 -29.40 1.96 35.16
CA HIS A 352 -29.82 1.56 33.80
C HIS A 352 -28.88 0.56 33.16
N TYR A 353 -27.57 0.73 33.35
CA TYR A 353 -26.55 -0.20 32.83
C TYR A 353 -26.71 -1.59 33.46
N ASN A 354 -26.83 -1.64 34.78
CA ASN A 354 -27.00 -2.90 35.52
C ASN A 354 -28.30 -3.59 35.18
N GLN A 355 -29.38 -2.83 35.00
CA GLN A 355 -30.66 -3.35 34.54
C GLN A 355 -30.57 -3.93 33.13
N ARG A 356 -29.90 -3.24 32.19
CA ARG A 356 -29.80 -3.66 30.78
C ARG A 356 -28.97 -4.92 30.58
N PHE A 357 -27.84 -5.02 31.27
CA PHE A 357 -26.89 -6.13 31.12
C PHE A 357 -27.00 -7.20 32.20
N LYS A 358 -27.95 -7.04 33.14
CA LYS A 358 -28.13 -7.91 34.31
C LYS A 358 -26.83 -8.07 35.12
N THR A 359 -26.12 -6.97 35.34
CA THR A 359 -24.84 -6.92 36.07
C THR A 359 -24.95 -6.14 37.38
N GLN A 360 -23.94 -6.24 38.25
CA GLN A 360 -23.80 -5.40 39.44
C GLN A 360 -22.48 -4.60 39.38
N ARG A 361 -22.35 -3.74 38.37
CA ARG A 361 -21.19 -2.83 38.25
C ARG A 361 -21.36 -1.64 39.17
N THR A 362 -20.28 -1.21 39.80
CA THR A 362 -20.25 0.05 40.57
C THR A 362 -20.02 1.24 39.65
N THR A 363 -20.44 2.43 40.10
CA THR A 363 -20.22 3.69 39.38
C THR A 363 -18.75 3.90 39.00
N ALA A 364 -17.83 3.60 39.92
CA ALA A 364 -16.39 3.70 39.67
C ALA A 364 -15.93 2.79 38.52
N THR A 365 -16.47 1.56 38.45
CA THR A 365 -16.12 0.59 37.41
C THR A 365 -16.60 1.07 36.03
N LEU A 366 -17.82 1.62 35.96
CA LEU A 366 -18.37 2.16 34.71
C LEU A 366 -17.65 3.43 34.26
N ASN A 367 -17.24 4.29 35.21
CA ASN A 367 -16.47 5.49 34.91
C ASN A 367 -15.09 5.15 34.34
N VAL A 368 -14.37 4.18 34.92
CA VAL A 368 -13.11 3.68 34.36
C VAL A 368 -13.31 3.07 32.98
N LYS A 369 -14.37 2.26 32.79
CA LYS A 369 -14.71 1.65 31.50
C LYS A 369 -15.04 2.69 30.43
N TYR A 370 -15.70 3.79 30.81
CA TYR A 370 -15.98 4.93 29.93
C TYR A 370 -14.70 5.69 29.57
N ASN A 371 -13.90 6.11 30.55
CA ASN A 371 -12.68 6.90 30.30
C ASN A 371 -11.64 6.12 29.48
N ARG A 372 -11.50 4.81 29.71
CA ARG A 372 -10.63 3.94 28.90
C ARG A 372 -11.02 3.91 27.42
N ASN A 373 -12.32 4.04 27.12
CA ASN A 373 -12.85 4.05 25.75
C ASN A 373 -13.13 5.46 25.19
N LYS A 374 -12.97 6.51 26.00
CA LYS A 374 -13.09 7.90 25.57
C LYS A 374 -11.85 8.35 24.80
N HIS A 375 -10.66 7.98 25.26
CA HIS A 375 -9.40 8.35 24.59
C HIS A 375 -9.20 7.67 23.23
N THR A 376 -9.77 6.50 23.00
CA THR A 376 -9.81 5.88 21.65
C THR A 376 -10.74 6.61 20.69
N ARG A 377 -11.54 7.58 21.17
CA ARG A 377 -12.56 8.31 20.41
C ARG A 377 -12.28 9.82 20.27
N GLU A 378 -11.35 10.43 20.99
CA GLU A 378 -10.98 11.84 20.74
C GLU A 378 -10.29 12.01 19.37
N ASP A 379 -9.64 10.94 18.87
CA ASP A 379 -9.24 10.82 17.46
C ASP A 379 -10.42 10.75 16.46
N SER A 380 -11.65 10.53 16.96
CA SER A 380 -12.90 10.45 16.17
C SER A 380 -13.79 11.70 16.30
N VAL A 381 -13.44 12.70 17.10
CA VAL A 381 -14.19 13.97 17.14
C VAL A 381 -14.05 14.71 15.79
N TRP A 382 -12.93 14.51 15.09
CA TRP A 382 -12.77 14.86 13.67
C TRP A 382 -13.77 14.17 12.74
N HIS A 383 -14.26 12.96 13.08
CA HIS A 383 -15.30 12.29 12.29
C HIS A 383 -16.69 12.92 12.43
N GLY A 384 -17.00 13.57 13.56
CA GLY A 384 -18.30 14.25 13.76
C GLY A 384 -18.47 15.46 12.85
N PHE A 385 -17.41 16.27 12.70
CA PHE A 385 -17.36 17.38 11.75
C PHE A 385 -17.35 16.87 10.27
N LEU A 386 -16.81 15.67 10.04
CA LEU A 386 -16.77 14.98 8.75
C LEU A 386 -18.13 14.44 8.26
N VAL A 387 -19.09 14.21 9.16
CA VAL A 387 -20.42 13.64 8.82
C VAL A 387 -21.39 14.70 8.33
N LEU A 388 -21.25 15.96 8.75
CA LEU A 388 -22.15 17.05 8.36
C LEU A 388 -21.91 17.59 6.93
N GLN A 389 -20.79 17.26 6.29
CA GLN A 389 -20.42 17.75 4.95
C GLN A 389 -20.34 16.65 3.87
N LEU A 390 -20.60 15.38 4.20
CA LEU A 390 -20.45 14.25 3.29
C LEU A 390 -21.72 13.41 3.20
N ASN A 391 -22.68 13.84 2.38
CA ASN A 391 -23.73 12.96 1.89
C ASN A 391 -23.20 12.08 0.74
N SER A 392 -22.33 11.10 1.04
CA SER A 392 -22.05 9.98 0.15
C SER A 392 -21.53 8.75 0.92
N LYS A 393 -21.96 7.58 0.46
CA LYS A 393 -21.95 6.28 1.17
C LYS A 393 -20.55 5.87 1.70
N PRO A 394 -20.45 5.29 2.91
CA PRO A 394 -19.19 5.00 3.58
C PRO A 394 -18.33 3.88 2.95
N ARG A 395 -18.90 3.04 2.05
CA ARG A 395 -18.16 1.94 1.40
C ARG A 395 -17.14 2.40 0.36
N LEU A 396 -17.33 3.55 -0.27
CA LEU A 396 -16.45 4.07 -1.34
C LEU A 396 -15.15 4.69 -0.80
N LYS A 397 -15.16 5.13 0.47
CA LYS A 397 -14.06 5.86 1.12
C LYS A 397 -12.80 5.02 1.38
N ARG A 398 -12.90 3.69 1.36
CA ARG A 398 -11.78 2.77 1.67
C ARG A 398 -10.94 2.34 0.46
N LEU A 399 -11.41 2.56 -0.77
CA LEU A 399 -10.71 2.13 -2.00
C LEU A 399 -10.01 3.27 -2.76
N THR A 400 -10.52 4.49 -2.66
CA THR A 400 -10.09 5.62 -3.50
C THR A 400 -8.67 6.08 -3.19
N VAL A 401 -8.32 6.24 -1.92
CA VAL A 401 -7.01 6.76 -1.50
C VAL A 401 -5.86 5.77 -1.81
N PRO A 402 -5.97 4.45 -1.52
CA PRO A 402 -4.90 3.50 -1.83
C PRO A 402 -4.70 3.28 -3.33
N LEU A 403 -5.77 3.23 -4.12
CA LEU A 403 -5.70 3.01 -5.56
C LEU A 403 -5.10 4.22 -6.28
N PHE A 404 -5.51 5.43 -5.86
CA PHE A 404 -4.94 6.68 -6.36
C PHE A 404 -3.44 6.80 -6.03
N CYS A 405 -3.06 6.54 -4.78
CA CYS A 405 -1.66 6.49 -4.36
C CYS A 405 -0.86 5.40 -5.09
N PHE A 406 -1.45 4.24 -5.38
CA PHE A 406 -0.79 3.17 -6.13
C PHE A 406 -0.49 3.58 -7.58
N ILE A 407 -1.44 4.23 -8.26
CA ILE A 407 -1.29 4.65 -9.66
C ILE A 407 -0.27 5.79 -9.80
N VAL A 408 -0.38 6.83 -8.98
CA VAL A 408 0.59 7.95 -8.97
C VAL A 408 2.00 7.46 -8.66
N ARG A 409 2.14 6.55 -7.68
CA ARG A 409 3.43 5.97 -7.28
C ARG A 409 4.03 5.00 -8.29
N ARG A 410 3.20 4.35 -9.11
CA ARG A 410 3.67 3.49 -10.21
C ARG A 410 4.17 4.32 -11.39
N LEU A 411 3.57 5.50 -11.62
CA LEU A 411 4.00 6.45 -12.65
C LEU A 411 5.28 7.22 -12.26
N GLU A 412 5.54 7.39 -10.96
CA GLU A 412 6.76 7.99 -10.42
C GLU A 412 8.02 7.09 -10.57
N ASN A 413 7.86 5.77 -10.61
CA ASN A 413 8.97 4.82 -10.72
C ASN A 413 9.38 4.57 -12.18
N LYS A 414 10.18 5.49 -12.74
CA LYS A 414 10.84 5.28 -14.05
C LYS A 414 12.37 5.28 -14.02
N HIS A 415 12.99 5.08 -12.87
CA HIS A 415 14.38 4.64 -12.77
C HIS A 415 14.42 3.34 -11.97
N GLY A 416 15.03 2.30 -12.53
CA GLY A 416 15.01 0.92 -12.06
C GLY A 416 15.64 0.69 -10.69
N TYR A 417 14.95 1.11 -9.63
CA TYR A 417 15.17 0.62 -8.27
C TYR A 417 13.86 0.13 -7.69
N SER A 418 13.68 -1.19 -7.74
CA SER A 418 12.67 -1.89 -6.97
C SER A 418 13.04 -1.79 -5.48
N ARG A 419 12.64 -0.70 -4.80
CA ARG A 419 12.58 -0.68 -3.33
C ARG A 419 11.14 -0.88 -2.88
N ARG A 420 10.91 -2.03 -2.26
CA ARG A 420 9.80 -2.26 -1.33
C ARG A 420 9.80 -1.12 -0.31
N THR A 421 8.64 -0.55 -0.04
CA THR A 421 8.50 0.42 1.05
C THR A 421 7.51 -0.08 2.08
N SER A 422 7.99 -0.25 3.30
CA SER A 422 7.19 -0.16 4.53
C SER A 422 6.34 1.13 4.52
N PRO A 423 5.23 1.20 5.27
CA PRO A 423 4.53 2.47 5.48
C PRO A 423 5.52 3.48 6.04
N LEU A 424 5.73 4.58 5.31
CA LEU A 424 6.66 5.63 5.73
C LEU A 424 6.21 6.14 7.12
N PRO A 425 7.07 6.20 8.14
CA PRO A 425 6.76 7.01 9.31
C PRO A 425 6.55 8.44 8.81
N PHE A 426 5.38 9.00 9.10
CA PHE A 426 5.03 10.37 8.71
C PHE A 426 6.04 11.33 9.36
N ASN A 427 7.06 11.70 8.60
CA ASN A 427 8.08 12.62 9.06
C ASN A 427 7.72 14.01 8.52
N PRO A 428 7.13 14.90 9.34
CA PRO A 428 6.72 16.23 8.90
C PRO A 428 7.88 17.04 8.32
N SER A 429 9.11 16.79 8.76
CA SER A 429 10.31 17.43 8.22
C SER A 429 10.58 17.07 6.75
N ARG A 430 10.22 15.85 6.31
CA ARG A 430 10.33 15.45 4.90
C ARG A 430 9.29 16.13 4.02
N ILE A 431 8.06 16.25 4.50
CA ILE A 431 6.98 16.95 3.79
C ILE A 431 7.31 18.43 3.68
N ARG A 432 7.74 19.07 4.77
CA ARG A 432 8.21 20.46 4.76
C ARG A 432 9.35 20.65 3.76
N SER A 433 10.35 19.77 3.78
CA SER A 433 11.47 19.83 2.85
C SER A 433 11.05 19.65 1.40
N TYR A 434 10.04 18.80 1.14
CA TYR A 434 9.46 18.61 -0.19
C TYR A 434 8.73 19.87 -0.68
N LEU A 435 7.81 20.40 0.14
CA LEU A 435 7.04 21.61 -0.19
C LEU A 435 7.94 22.83 -0.43
N VAL A 436 9.00 22.99 0.38
CA VAL A 436 10.00 24.07 0.24
C VAL A 436 10.90 23.89 -0.98
N ARG A 437 10.85 22.76 -1.69
CA ARG A 437 11.63 22.49 -2.91
C ARG A 437 10.80 22.53 -4.20
N LEU A 438 9.49 22.79 -4.11
CA LEU A 438 8.63 22.83 -5.29
C LEU A 438 9.08 23.95 -6.26
N PRO A 439 8.96 23.76 -7.58
CA PRO A 439 9.20 24.83 -8.56
C PRO A 439 8.22 26.00 -8.43
N LEU A 440 8.60 27.18 -8.95
CA LEU A 440 7.86 28.43 -8.74
C LEU A 440 6.42 28.39 -9.27
N PHE A 441 6.20 28.00 -10.52
CA PHE A 441 4.85 27.99 -11.11
C PHE A 441 3.94 26.97 -10.42
N THR A 442 4.47 25.81 -10.06
CA THR A 442 3.76 24.79 -9.28
C THR A 442 3.30 25.38 -7.94
N ARG A 443 4.17 26.11 -7.22
CA ARG A 443 3.76 26.80 -5.99
C ARG A 443 2.69 27.84 -6.21
N LEU A 444 2.82 28.65 -7.26
CA LEU A 444 1.85 29.70 -7.57
C LEU A 444 0.48 29.11 -7.85
N VAL A 445 0.40 28.03 -8.64
CA VAL A 445 -0.85 27.31 -8.88
C VAL A 445 -1.46 26.78 -7.59
N LEU A 446 -0.66 26.12 -6.73
CA LEU A 446 -1.15 25.61 -5.45
C LEU A 446 -1.64 26.73 -4.52
N LEU A 447 -0.93 27.86 -4.48
CA LEU A 447 -1.32 29.04 -3.72
C LEU A 447 -2.64 29.61 -4.25
N VAL A 448 -2.80 29.74 -5.57
CA VAL A 448 -4.04 30.23 -6.20
C VAL A 448 -5.22 29.30 -5.90
N ILE A 449 -5.03 27.97 -6.02
CA ILE A 449 -6.06 26.99 -5.65
C ILE A 449 -6.46 27.14 -4.17
N PHE A 450 -5.47 27.28 -3.28
CA PHE A 450 -5.73 27.45 -1.85
C PHE A 450 -6.38 28.81 -1.53
N ALA A 451 -6.00 29.88 -2.24
CA ALA A 451 -6.61 31.19 -2.10
C ALA A 451 -8.08 31.16 -2.52
N PHE A 452 -8.42 30.49 -3.62
CA PHE A 452 -9.83 30.32 -4.02
C PHE A 452 -10.60 29.40 -3.07
N LEU A 453 -9.95 28.39 -2.48
CA LEU A 453 -10.57 27.60 -1.42
C LEU A 453 -10.94 28.46 -0.20
N ILE A 454 -10.05 29.36 0.23
CA ILE A 454 -10.34 30.32 1.32
C ILE A 454 -11.42 31.31 0.89
N LEU A 455 -11.35 31.81 -0.35
CA LEU A 455 -12.32 32.78 -0.86
C LEU A 455 -13.72 32.18 -1.02
N GLU A 456 -13.86 30.88 -1.23
CA GLU A 456 -15.18 30.23 -1.23
C GLU A 456 -15.79 30.11 0.17
N LEU A 457 -15.02 30.38 1.25
CA LEU A 457 -15.58 30.42 2.61
C LEU A 457 -16.41 31.68 2.89
N GLN A 458 -16.24 32.75 2.10
CA GLN A 458 -17.14 33.90 2.22
C GLN A 458 -18.51 33.62 1.59
N THR A 459 -19.55 34.28 2.10
CA THR A 459 -20.95 34.05 1.72
C THR A 459 -21.56 35.16 0.84
N LEU A 460 -20.76 36.16 0.44
CA LEU A 460 -21.20 37.31 -0.35
C LEU A 460 -21.46 36.95 -1.82
N TRP A 461 -20.64 36.08 -2.42
CA TRP A 461 -20.79 35.60 -3.78
C TRP A 461 -20.13 34.22 -3.95
N SER A 462 -20.56 33.43 -4.94
CA SER A 462 -19.97 32.11 -5.20
C SER A 462 -18.81 32.20 -6.18
N VAL A 463 -17.60 31.87 -5.71
CA VAL A 463 -16.39 31.75 -6.53
C VAL A 463 -16.55 30.61 -7.51
N VAL A 464 -17.18 29.51 -7.07
CA VAL A 464 -17.51 28.36 -7.93
C VAL A 464 -18.36 28.81 -9.12
N LYS A 465 -19.47 29.50 -8.90
CA LYS A 465 -20.32 29.98 -10.01
C LYS A 465 -19.59 30.95 -10.92
N TRP A 466 -18.77 31.84 -10.38
CA TRP A 466 -18.06 32.86 -11.16
C TRP A 466 -17.04 32.29 -12.14
N GLY A 467 -16.29 31.26 -11.75
CA GLY A 467 -15.19 30.76 -12.57
C GLY A 467 -15.33 29.32 -13.06
N ALA A 468 -16.47 28.68 -12.83
CA ALA A 468 -16.80 27.40 -13.44
C ALA A 468 -16.98 27.50 -14.95
N LEU A 469 -16.65 26.40 -15.63
CA LEU A 469 -16.90 26.22 -17.05
C LEU A 469 -18.35 25.75 -17.25
N ILE A 470 -19.22 26.67 -17.66
CA ILE A 470 -20.65 26.43 -17.87
C ILE A 470 -20.96 26.79 -19.34
N PRO A 471 -21.28 25.84 -20.22
CA PRO A 471 -21.45 26.07 -21.66
C PRO A 471 -22.37 27.24 -22.05
N ASP A 472 -23.44 27.48 -21.28
CA ASP A 472 -24.39 28.57 -21.55
C ASP A 472 -23.90 29.94 -21.06
N GLU A 473 -22.97 29.97 -20.11
CA GLU A 473 -22.41 31.22 -19.58
C GLU A 473 -21.14 31.66 -20.31
N ILE A 474 -20.73 30.97 -21.39
CA ILE A 474 -19.57 31.33 -22.20
C ILE A 474 -19.96 32.35 -23.29
N GLY A 475 -19.41 33.55 -23.15
CA GLY A 475 -19.46 34.64 -24.13
C GLY A 475 -18.20 35.50 -24.07
N LEU A 476 -18.15 36.59 -24.84
CA LEU A 476 -16.96 37.45 -24.93
C LEU A 476 -16.54 38.05 -23.57
N GLY A 477 -17.50 38.41 -22.72
CA GLY A 477 -17.25 38.95 -21.39
C GLY A 477 -16.84 37.91 -20.33
N THR A 478 -16.98 36.61 -20.63
CA THR A 478 -16.75 35.52 -19.67
C THR A 478 -15.70 34.52 -20.15
N MET A 479 -14.92 34.85 -21.19
CA MET A 479 -13.85 33.99 -21.71
C MET A 479 -12.79 33.61 -20.68
N TYR A 480 -12.65 34.39 -19.60
CA TYR A 480 -11.77 34.04 -18.47
C TYR A 480 -12.10 32.66 -17.89
N ARG A 481 -13.36 32.21 -17.99
CA ARG A 481 -13.82 30.88 -17.54
C ARG A 481 -13.12 29.72 -18.22
N LEU A 482 -12.57 29.93 -19.43
CA LEU A 482 -11.77 28.93 -20.15
C LEU A 482 -10.41 28.64 -19.47
N ASN A 483 -9.99 29.49 -18.53
CA ASN A 483 -8.72 29.36 -17.82
C ASN A 483 -8.87 29.33 -16.28
N THR A 484 -9.97 29.83 -15.72
CA THR A 484 -10.20 29.82 -14.26
C THR A 484 -10.76 28.49 -13.74
N TYR A 485 -11.53 27.76 -14.57
CA TYR A 485 -12.19 26.54 -14.13
C TYR A 485 -11.27 25.45 -13.55
N PRO A 486 -9.99 25.29 -13.96
CA PRO A 486 -9.12 24.26 -13.38
C PRO A 486 -8.65 24.61 -11.97
N VAL A 487 -8.56 25.90 -11.61
CA VAL A 487 -8.06 26.31 -10.29
C VAL A 487 -9.16 26.42 -9.23
N ILE A 488 -10.42 26.50 -9.66
CA ILE A 488 -11.59 26.57 -8.78
C ILE A 488 -12.12 25.17 -8.49
N HIS A 489 -12.57 24.92 -7.26
CA HIS A 489 -12.97 23.60 -6.80
C HIS A 489 -14.24 23.65 -5.95
N ASN A 490 -15.13 22.68 -6.15
CA ASN A 490 -16.31 22.51 -5.31
C ASN A 490 -15.99 21.79 -3.98
N GLY A 491 -15.56 22.55 -2.98
CA GLY A 491 -15.34 22.08 -1.62
C GLY A 491 -13.94 21.54 -1.30
N PHE A 492 -13.70 21.33 -0.01
CA PHE A 492 -12.37 21.01 0.54
C PHE A 492 -11.80 19.68 0.00
N PHE A 493 -12.57 18.58 0.02
CA PHE A 493 -12.05 17.27 -0.38
C PHE A 493 -11.72 17.19 -1.86
N HIS A 494 -12.54 17.80 -2.71
CA HIS A 494 -12.25 17.90 -4.14
C HIS A 494 -10.95 18.68 -4.39
N THR A 495 -10.74 19.77 -3.65
CA THR A 495 -9.48 20.53 -3.66
C THR A 495 -8.30 19.68 -3.20
N LEU A 496 -8.43 19.00 -2.05
CA LEU A 496 -7.36 18.20 -1.46
C LEU A 496 -6.89 17.08 -2.41
N PHE A 497 -7.82 16.29 -2.96
CA PHE A 497 -7.45 15.19 -3.85
C PHE A 497 -6.84 15.69 -5.16
N ASN A 498 -7.38 16.76 -5.74
CA ASN A 498 -6.80 17.33 -6.95
C ASN A 498 -5.42 17.95 -6.71
N VAL A 499 -5.19 18.63 -5.58
CA VAL A 499 -3.86 19.16 -5.22
C VAL A 499 -2.84 18.03 -5.05
N LEU A 500 -3.21 16.95 -4.35
CA LEU A 500 -2.35 15.77 -4.20
C LEU A 500 -2.02 15.12 -5.55
N ALA A 501 -2.97 15.13 -6.49
CA ALA A 501 -2.79 14.58 -7.83
C ALA A 501 -1.95 15.46 -8.74
N LEU A 502 -2.21 16.76 -8.72
CA LEU A 502 -1.63 17.74 -9.62
C LEU A 502 -0.17 18.01 -9.28
N THR A 503 0.16 18.14 -7.99
CA THR A 503 1.49 18.57 -7.54
C THR A 503 2.65 17.80 -8.20
N PRO A 504 2.72 16.46 -8.16
CA PRO A 504 3.86 15.74 -8.74
C PRO A 504 3.92 15.83 -10.28
N LEU A 505 2.76 15.91 -10.93
CA LEU A 505 2.68 16.01 -12.40
C LEU A 505 3.10 17.40 -12.87
N LEU A 506 2.65 18.44 -12.19
CA LEU A 506 2.94 19.82 -12.52
C LEU A 506 4.38 20.19 -12.20
N GLU A 507 4.91 19.73 -11.06
CA GLU A 507 6.34 19.86 -10.70
C GLU A 507 7.22 19.27 -11.80
N ARG A 508 6.90 18.05 -12.26
CA ARG A 508 7.66 17.39 -13.32
C ARG A 508 7.56 18.14 -14.63
N PHE A 509 6.36 18.59 -15.01
CA PHE A 509 6.17 19.35 -16.23
C PHE A 509 7.00 20.63 -16.23
N GLU A 510 6.98 21.38 -15.12
CA GLU A 510 7.74 22.61 -14.97
C GLU A 510 9.25 22.38 -15.00
N ALA A 511 9.72 21.29 -14.38
CA ALA A 511 11.13 20.92 -14.44
C ALA A 511 11.60 20.56 -15.85
N GLU A 512 10.71 19.98 -16.68
CA GLU A 512 11.02 19.58 -18.06
C GLU A 512 10.94 20.75 -19.06
N HIS A 513 10.03 21.71 -18.86
CA HIS A 513 9.74 22.75 -19.86
C HIS A 513 10.19 24.17 -19.42
N GLY A 514 10.49 24.38 -18.14
CA GLY A 514 10.78 25.68 -17.54
C GLY A 514 9.52 26.43 -17.08
N THR A 515 9.71 27.38 -16.16
CA THR A 515 8.62 28.11 -15.50
C THR A 515 7.81 28.97 -16.48
N LEU A 516 8.46 29.77 -17.34
CA LEU A 516 7.74 30.63 -18.31
C LEU A 516 6.95 29.82 -19.34
N THR A 517 7.53 28.73 -19.85
CA THR A 517 6.84 27.83 -20.78
C THR A 517 5.61 27.23 -20.12
N SER A 518 5.72 26.83 -18.85
CA SER A 518 4.61 26.27 -18.09
C SER A 518 3.49 27.28 -17.89
N ILE A 519 3.82 28.51 -17.52
CA ILE A 519 2.84 29.61 -17.42
C ILE A 519 2.13 29.81 -18.76
N ALA A 520 2.87 29.96 -19.85
CA ALA A 520 2.31 30.22 -21.18
C ALA A 520 1.36 29.10 -21.64
N LEU A 521 1.73 27.83 -21.38
CA LEU A 521 0.94 26.69 -21.81
C LEU A 521 -0.31 26.47 -20.95
N PHE A 522 -0.20 26.57 -19.61
CA PHE A 522 -1.31 26.31 -18.70
C PHE A 522 -2.31 27.46 -18.57
N VAL A 523 -1.85 28.70 -18.67
CA VAL A 523 -2.74 29.89 -18.69
C VAL A 523 -3.32 30.12 -20.10
N GLY A 524 -2.92 29.33 -21.09
CA GLY A 524 -3.41 29.41 -22.46
C GLY A 524 -3.93 28.06 -22.98
N PRO A 525 -3.23 27.43 -23.94
CA PRO A 525 -3.77 26.33 -24.73
C PRO A 525 -4.10 25.07 -23.94
N LEU A 526 -3.35 24.72 -22.89
CA LEU A 526 -3.61 23.48 -22.13
C LEU A 526 -4.84 23.56 -21.22
N SER A 527 -5.36 24.76 -20.96
CA SER A 527 -6.68 24.93 -20.31
C SER A 527 -7.77 25.22 -21.35
N THR A 528 -7.45 26.08 -22.32
CA THR A 528 -8.42 26.56 -23.29
C THR A 528 -8.86 25.48 -24.28
N PHE A 529 -7.96 24.58 -24.72
CA PHE A 529 -8.33 23.53 -25.68
C PHE A 529 -9.20 22.43 -25.09
N PRO A 530 -8.90 21.86 -23.89
CA PRO A 530 -9.84 20.93 -23.25
C PRO A 530 -11.20 21.58 -23.00
N ALA A 531 -11.22 22.84 -22.56
CA ALA A 531 -12.45 23.59 -22.32
C ALA A 531 -13.25 23.83 -23.61
N GLY A 532 -12.60 24.27 -24.68
CA GLY A 532 -13.23 24.51 -25.98
C GLY A 532 -13.77 23.23 -26.59
N LEU A 533 -13.03 22.13 -26.52
CA LEU A 533 -13.49 20.82 -26.98
C LEU A 533 -14.68 20.33 -26.15
N TYR A 534 -14.63 20.49 -24.82
CA TYR A 534 -15.73 20.16 -23.94
C TYR A 534 -16.99 20.96 -24.28
N ILE A 535 -16.88 22.29 -24.42
CA ILE A 535 -18.02 23.14 -24.79
C ILE A 535 -18.58 22.74 -26.15
N LEU A 536 -17.71 22.47 -27.14
CA LEU A 536 -18.14 22.07 -28.48
C LEU A 536 -18.99 20.80 -28.40
N ILE A 537 -18.54 19.77 -27.69
CA ILE A 537 -19.28 18.51 -27.59
C ILE A 537 -20.54 18.68 -26.72
N GLU A 538 -20.41 19.26 -25.54
CA GLU A 538 -21.52 19.41 -24.59
C GLU A 538 -22.65 20.27 -25.16
N LYS A 539 -22.30 21.40 -25.79
CA LYS A 539 -23.27 22.35 -26.33
C LYS A 539 -23.79 21.96 -27.72
N ALA A 540 -22.91 21.57 -28.64
CA ALA A 540 -23.31 21.34 -30.03
C ALA A 540 -23.82 19.91 -30.29
N ILE A 541 -23.38 18.92 -29.53
CA ILE A 541 -23.77 17.52 -29.74
C ILE A 541 -24.78 17.09 -28.69
N LEU A 542 -24.46 17.28 -27.40
CA LEU A 542 -25.27 16.78 -26.28
C LEU A 542 -26.36 17.75 -25.81
N HIS A 543 -26.35 19.01 -26.28
CA HIS A 543 -27.29 20.06 -25.89
C HIS A 543 -27.47 20.18 -24.36
N SER A 544 -26.37 19.97 -23.64
CA SER A 544 -26.33 19.94 -22.18
C SER A 544 -25.57 21.16 -21.64
N ASN A 545 -25.75 21.46 -20.35
CA ASN A 545 -25.12 22.62 -19.70
C ASN A 545 -24.46 22.20 -18.38
N THR A 546 -23.73 21.08 -18.40
CA THR A 546 -23.07 20.58 -17.20
C THR A 546 -21.91 21.52 -16.80
N SER A 547 -21.83 21.85 -15.53
CA SER A 547 -20.75 22.70 -15.01
C SER A 547 -19.50 21.88 -14.71
N VAL A 548 -18.33 22.37 -15.13
CA VAL A 548 -17.04 21.72 -14.87
C VAL A 548 -16.11 22.64 -14.08
N VAL A 549 -15.51 22.07 -13.02
CA VAL A 549 -14.50 22.73 -12.17
C VAL A 549 -13.44 21.73 -11.73
N GLY A 550 -12.28 22.25 -11.38
CA GLY A 550 -11.22 21.54 -10.69
C GLY A 550 -10.05 21.14 -11.56
N SER A 551 -8.89 21.01 -10.91
CA SER A 551 -7.62 20.77 -11.60
C SER A 551 -7.44 19.33 -12.07
N SER A 552 -8.44 18.47 -11.85
CA SER A 552 -8.50 17.13 -12.43
C SER A 552 -8.36 17.13 -13.96
N VAL A 553 -8.81 18.18 -14.65
CA VAL A 553 -8.58 18.34 -16.10
C VAL A 553 -7.09 18.47 -16.42
N TRP A 554 -6.33 19.26 -15.66
CA TRP A 554 -4.88 19.32 -15.81
C TRP A 554 -4.20 18.00 -15.44
N VAL A 555 -4.68 17.30 -14.41
CA VAL A 555 -4.19 15.97 -14.03
C VAL A 555 -4.34 14.99 -15.19
N PHE A 556 -5.53 14.87 -15.76
CA PHE A 556 -5.78 13.93 -16.88
C PHE A 556 -5.06 14.31 -18.17
N LEU A 557 -4.89 15.61 -18.44
CA LEU A 557 -4.06 16.08 -19.56
C LEU A 557 -2.60 15.68 -19.38
N LEU A 558 -2.03 15.92 -18.20
CA LEU A 558 -0.64 15.55 -17.89
C LEU A 558 -0.44 14.04 -17.90
N LEU A 559 -1.39 13.27 -17.36
CA LEU A 559 -1.38 11.80 -17.44
C LEU A 559 -1.48 11.31 -18.89
N GLY A 560 -2.32 11.93 -19.73
CA GLY A 560 -2.42 11.63 -21.15
C GLY A 560 -1.07 11.81 -21.87
N SER A 561 -0.44 12.96 -21.69
CA SER A 561 0.85 13.25 -22.33
C SER A 561 1.97 12.31 -21.85
N GLU A 562 2.03 12.02 -20.55
CA GLU A 562 3.01 11.10 -19.99
C GLU A 562 2.76 9.64 -20.39
N ALA A 563 1.51 9.24 -20.57
CA ALA A 563 1.14 7.91 -21.04
C ALA A 563 1.63 7.67 -22.48
N ILE A 564 1.56 8.65 -23.37
CA ILE A 564 2.13 8.55 -24.73
C ILE A 564 3.65 8.46 -24.70
N ARG A 565 4.31 9.30 -23.89
CA ARG A 565 5.77 9.20 -23.71
C ARG A 565 6.18 7.84 -23.17
N THR A 566 5.41 7.32 -22.22
CA THR A 566 5.67 6.01 -21.64
C THR A 566 5.39 4.89 -22.63
N PHE A 567 4.33 4.97 -23.42
CA PHE A 567 4.03 4.00 -24.47
C PHE A 567 5.17 3.87 -25.49
N LYS A 568 5.86 4.98 -25.84
CA LYS A 568 7.04 4.95 -26.72
C LYS A 568 8.23 4.18 -26.13
N MET A 569 8.38 4.16 -24.81
CA MET A 569 9.50 3.49 -24.13
C MET A 569 9.13 2.07 -23.65
N ASN A 570 7.92 1.90 -23.15
CA ASN A 570 7.34 0.70 -22.58
C ASN A 570 5.89 0.58 -23.11
N PRO A 571 5.69 -0.10 -24.25
CA PRO A 571 4.40 -0.08 -24.94
C PRO A 571 3.30 -0.86 -24.23
N TYR A 572 3.65 -1.85 -23.39
CA TYR A 572 2.67 -2.72 -22.74
C TYR A 572 2.90 -2.83 -21.23
N PHE A 573 1.80 -2.89 -20.49
CA PHE A 573 1.75 -3.38 -19.12
C PHE A 573 1.31 -4.85 -19.15
N SER A 574 2.10 -5.73 -18.52
CA SER A 574 1.78 -7.15 -18.41
C SER A 574 0.93 -7.40 -17.16
N LEU A 575 -0.31 -7.82 -17.35
CA LEU A 575 -1.19 -8.36 -16.31
C LEU A 575 -1.34 -9.87 -16.54
N GLY A 576 -0.47 -10.64 -15.91
CA GLY A 576 -0.36 -12.07 -16.19
C GLY A 576 -0.04 -12.31 -17.68
N PRO A 577 -0.90 -13.02 -18.44
CA PRO A 577 -0.69 -13.26 -19.87
C PRO A 577 -1.07 -12.07 -20.76
N TYR A 578 -1.86 -11.10 -20.27
CA TYR A 578 -2.41 -10.03 -21.09
C TYR A 578 -1.45 -8.83 -21.18
N LYS A 579 -1.22 -8.35 -22.40
CA LYS A 579 -0.44 -7.15 -22.70
C LYS A 579 -1.37 -5.97 -22.97
N ILE A 580 -1.55 -5.09 -21.99
CA ILE A 580 -2.39 -3.90 -22.12
C ILE A 580 -1.54 -2.72 -22.58
N PRO A 581 -1.87 -2.03 -23.67
CA PRO A 581 -1.09 -0.88 -24.14
C PRO A 581 -1.02 0.21 -23.07
N THR A 582 0.18 0.69 -22.73
CA THR A 582 0.34 1.65 -21.62
C THR A 582 -0.35 3.00 -21.86
N TRP A 583 -0.59 3.37 -23.12
CA TRP A 583 -1.34 4.58 -23.47
C TRP A 583 -2.78 4.56 -22.95
N THR A 584 -3.39 3.39 -22.72
CA THR A 584 -4.78 3.29 -22.22
C THR A 584 -4.92 3.57 -20.72
N SER A 585 -3.81 3.66 -19.98
CA SER A 585 -3.82 3.87 -18.53
C SER A 585 -4.65 5.09 -18.04
N PRO A 586 -4.56 6.30 -18.63
CA PRO A 586 -5.42 7.42 -18.24
C PRO A 586 -6.90 7.20 -18.57
N LEU A 587 -7.24 6.47 -19.64
CA LEU A 587 -8.63 6.15 -19.98
C LEU A 587 -9.22 5.19 -18.95
N PHE A 588 -8.47 4.15 -18.58
CA PHE A 588 -8.89 3.24 -17.51
C PHE A 588 -9.09 4.00 -16.19
N LEU A 589 -8.14 4.88 -15.83
CA LEU A 589 -8.28 5.72 -14.64
C LEU A 589 -9.50 6.64 -14.72
N CYS A 590 -9.80 7.20 -15.90
CA CYS A 590 -10.96 8.04 -16.14
C CYS A 590 -12.27 7.28 -15.84
N VAL A 591 -12.41 6.07 -16.38
CA VAL A 591 -13.59 5.21 -16.14
C VAL A 591 -13.72 4.89 -14.65
N VAL A 592 -12.63 4.48 -14.00
CA VAL A 592 -12.63 4.15 -12.58
C VAL A 592 -13.03 5.38 -11.74
N LEU A 593 -12.47 6.55 -12.02
CA LEU A 593 -12.77 7.77 -11.26
C LEU A 593 -14.20 8.26 -11.50
N SER A 594 -14.77 8.11 -12.69
CA SER A 594 -16.17 8.47 -12.94
C SER A 594 -17.15 7.55 -12.19
N ILE A 595 -16.80 6.29 -11.97
CA ILE A 595 -17.59 5.37 -11.13
C ILE A 595 -17.44 5.76 -9.64
N LEU A 596 -16.23 6.10 -9.20
CA LEU A 596 -15.94 6.40 -7.80
C LEU A 596 -16.37 7.82 -7.39
N VAL A 597 -16.42 8.76 -8.33
CA VAL A 597 -16.77 10.17 -8.11
C VAL A 597 -17.81 10.59 -9.14
N PRO A 598 -19.10 10.24 -8.92
CA PRO A 598 -20.17 10.43 -9.91
C PRO A 598 -20.46 11.89 -10.27
N GLN A 599 -19.98 12.83 -9.44
CA GLN A 599 -20.13 14.28 -9.64
C GLN A 599 -19.00 14.87 -10.51
N SER A 600 -18.09 14.06 -11.03
CA SER A 600 -17.01 14.51 -11.91
C SER A 600 -17.43 14.43 -13.38
N SER A 601 -17.03 15.40 -14.20
CA SER A 601 -17.35 15.42 -15.63
C SER A 601 -16.46 14.43 -16.39
N PHE A 602 -16.99 13.22 -16.62
CA PHE A 602 -16.33 12.19 -17.44
C PHE A 602 -15.93 12.74 -18.82
N LEU A 603 -16.83 13.50 -19.46
CA LEU A 603 -16.55 14.09 -20.77
C LEU A 603 -15.43 15.13 -20.70
N GLY A 604 -15.42 15.98 -19.67
CA GLY A 604 -14.36 16.96 -19.45
C GLY A 604 -12.99 16.29 -19.26
N HIS A 605 -12.94 15.17 -18.54
CA HIS A 605 -11.72 14.36 -18.40
C HIS A 605 -11.30 13.71 -19.73
N LEU A 606 -12.24 13.17 -20.50
CA LEU A 606 -11.94 12.57 -21.81
C LEU A 606 -11.37 13.61 -22.79
N CYS A 607 -11.93 14.83 -22.81
CA CYS A 607 -11.39 15.95 -23.59
C CYS A 607 -9.96 16.29 -23.16
N ALA A 608 -9.70 16.32 -21.84
CA ALA A 608 -8.38 16.56 -21.30
C ALA A 608 -7.36 15.48 -21.71
N ILE A 609 -7.75 14.21 -21.64
CA ILE A 609 -6.91 13.07 -22.08
C ILE A 609 -6.58 13.19 -23.56
N LEU A 610 -7.56 13.52 -24.41
CA LEU A 610 -7.34 13.67 -25.85
C LEU A 610 -6.32 14.78 -26.13
N ILE A 611 -6.48 15.97 -25.54
CA ILE A 611 -5.50 17.06 -25.68
C ILE A 611 -4.13 16.65 -25.12
N GLY A 612 -4.10 15.93 -24.00
CA GLY A 612 -2.89 15.34 -23.44
C GLY A 612 -2.18 14.40 -24.42
N TYR A 613 -2.91 13.55 -25.13
CA TYR A 613 -2.36 12.68 -26.17
C TYR A 613 -1.79 13.48 -27.34
N LEU A 614 -2.53 14.47 -27.85
CA LEU A 614 -2.04 15.34 -28.93
C LEU A 614 -0.75 16.08 -28.52
N PHE A 615 -0.69 16.54 -27.26
CA PHE A 615 0.52 17.13 -26.70
C PHE A 615 1.68 16.13 -26.64
N GLY A 616 1.46 14.93 -26.08
CA GLY A 616 2.49 13.88 -25.95
C GLY A 616 2.97 13.30 -27.29
N LEU A 617 2.12 13.32 -28.33
CA LEU A 617 2.48 12.97 -29.71
C LEU A 617 3.34 14.07 -30.37
N GLY A 618 3.27 15.31 -29.87
CA GLY A 618 4.01 16.46 -30.37
C GLY A 618 3.24 17.30 -31.38
N TYR A 619 1.94 17.06 -31.58
CA TYR A 619 1.11 17.85 -32.49
C TYR A 619 0.86 19.27 -31.99
N LEU A 620 1.00 19.51 -30.69
CA LEU A 620 0.85 20.84 -30.09
C LEU A 620 2.18 21.57 -29.88
N LYS A 621 3.29 21.10 -30.47
CA LYS A 621 4.62 21.73 -30.33
C LYS A 621 4.66 23.18 -30.83
N PHE A 622 3.85 23.52 -31.83
CA PHE A 622 3.80 24.88 -32.37
C PHE A 622 3.26 25.92 -31.38
N LEU A 623 2.59 25.47 -30.31
CA LEU A 623 2.08 26.34 -29.24
C LEU A 623 3.12 26.63 -28.17
N VAL A 624 4.24 25.91 -28.17
CA VAL A 624 5.34 26.15 -27.24
C VAL A 624 6.00 27.47 -27.65
N PRO A 625 6.05 28.46 -26.75
CA PRO A 625 6.63 29.76 -27.10
C PRO A 625 8.10 29.61 -27.53
N PRO A 626 8.54 30.33 -28.57
CA PRO A 626 9.92 30.25 -29.05
C PRO A 626 10.93 30.59 -27.95
N GLU A 627 11.95 29.75 -27.79
CA GLU A 627 12.98 29.90 -26.75
C GLU A 627 13.70 31.25 -26.80
N LYS A 628 13.88 31.82 -28.00
CA LYS A 628 14.49 33.14 -28.19
C LYS A 628 13.74 34.23 -27.42
N ILE A 629 12.40 34.19 -27.46
CA ILE A 629 11.55 35.18 -26.80
C ILE A 629 11.59 34.95 -25.29
N LEU A 630 11.53 33.69 -24.86
CA LEU A 630 11.59 33.36 -23.44
C LEU A 630 12.93 33.79 -22.81
N ARG A 631 14.05 33.47 -23.46
CA ARG A 631 15.40 33.92 -23.03
C ARG A 631 15.50 35.43 -22.99
N TRP A 632 14.92 36.12 -23.97
CA TRP A 632 14.88 37.58 -23.98
C TRP A 632 14.11 38.14 -22.77
N ILE A 633 12.96 37.56 -22.42
CA ILE A 633 12.18 37.93 -21.22
C ILE A 633 12.98 37.64 -19.95
N GLU A 634 13.58 36.45 -19.84
CA GLU A 634 14.39 36.04 -18.68
C GLU A 634 15.56 37.01 -18.44
N SER A 635 16.29 37.35 -19.51
CA SER A 635 17.44 38.25 -19.47
C SER A 635 17.02 39.68 -19.10
N LYS A 636 15.91 40.18 -19.68
CA LYS A 636 15.42 41.53 -19.39
C LYS A 636 14.91 41.70 -17.97
N LEU A 637 14.24 40.69 -17.43
CA LEU A 637 13.64 40.77 -16.10
C LEU A 637 14.57 40.26 -14.98
N ASN A 638 15.71 39.67 -15.33
CA ASN A 638 16.64 39.01 -14.40
C ASN A 638 15.92 38.01 -13.48
N LEU A 639 15.08 37.14 -14.07
CA LEU A 639 14.18 36.26 -13.31
C LEU A 639 14.95 35.25 -12.45
N LEU A 640 16.06 34.72 -12.96
CA LEU A 640 16.97 33.80 -12.23
C LEU A 640 17.52 34.41 -10.94
N GLY A 641 17.88 35.70 -10.96
CA GLY A 641 18.44 36.38 -9.78
C GLY A 641 17.36 36.89 -8.81
N ARG A 642 16.13 37.11 -9.28
CA ARG A 642 15.06 37.73 -8.48
C ARG A 642 14.07 36.73 -7.89
N LEU A 643 13.79 35.64 -8.58
CA LEU A 643 12.73 34.71 -8.19
C LEU A 643 13.35 33.39 -7.68
N PRO A 644 13.25 33.11 -6.36
CA PRO A 644 13.72 31.83 -5.84
C PRO A 644 12.86 30.70 -6.39
N HIS A 645 13.48 29.55 -6.72
CA HIS A 645 12.83 28.36 -7.30
C HIS A 645 12.28 28.53 -8.72
N TYR A 646 12.67 29.61 -9.40
CA TYR A 646 12.45 29.77 -10.83
C TYR A 646 13.29 28.75 -11.62
N ILE A 647 12.70 28.10 -12.62
CA ILE A 647 13.39 27.18 -13.53
C ILE A 647 13.52 27.87 -14.88
N SER A 648 14.75 28.22 -15.24
CA SER A 648 15.03 28.88 -16.51
C SER A 648 14.92 27.96 -17.71
N VAL A 649 14.75 28.56 -18.89
CA VAL A 649 14.74 27.85 -20.16
C VAL A 649 16.06 27.11 -20.42
N ASP A 650 17.18 27.59 -19.90
CA ASP A 650 18.49 26.96 -20.08
C ASP A 650 18.79 25.86 -19.03
N GLN A 651 18.09 25.87 -17.89
CA GLN A 651 18.18 24.82 -16.87
C GLN A 651 17.29 23.61 -17.16
N LYS A 652 16.37 23.72 -18.13
CA LYS A 652 15.49 22.61 -18.51
C LYS A 652 16.34 21.43 -19.01
N THR A 653 16.19 20.27 -18.37
CA THR A 653 16.92 19.02 -18.67
C THR A 653 18.34 18.85 -18.06
N PHE A 654 18.90 19.79 -17.27
CA PHE A 654 20.19 19.57 -16.58
C PHE A 654 20.24 20.00 -15.10
N GLY A 655 19.16 20.57 -14.53
CA GLY A 655 19.23 21.28 -13.25
C GLY A 655 18.94 20.53 -11.94
N ARG A 656 18.65 19.22 -11.91
CA ARG A 656 18.29 18.56 -10.61
C ARG A 656 18.77 17.11 -10.39
N TYR A 657 19.16 16.42 -11.44
CA TYR A 657 19.89 15.16 -11.35
C TYR A 657 21.17 15.37 -12.12
N GLY A 658 22.25 15.71 -11.39
CA GLY A 658 23.56 15.93 -11.97
C GLY A 658 23.89 14.78 -12.92
N VAL A 659 24.21 15.13 -14.15
CA VAL A 659 25.08 14.27 -14.94
C VAL A 659 26.35 14.19 -14.11
N LEU A 660 26.60 13.04 -13.49
CA LEU A 660 27.92 12.78 -12.93
C LEU A 660 28.90 13.04 -14.07
N PRO A 661 29.98 13.81 -13.86
CA PRO A 661 31.05 13.85 -14.85
C PRO A 661 31.46 12.40 -15.08
N SER A 662 31.11 11.88 -16.26
CA SER A 662 31.63 10.60 -16.70
C SER A 662 33.09 10.90 -16.99
N SER A 663 33.96 10.57 -16.05
CA SER A 663 35.39 10.54 -16.30
C SER A 663 35.60 9.63 -17.51
N ASN A 664 35.92 10.24 -18.65
CA ASN A 664 36.44 9.53 -19.81
C ASN A 664 37.79 8.92 -19.41
N ASN A 665 37.77 7.73 -18.81
CA ASN A 665 38.90 6.83 -18.89
C ASN A 665 38.83 6.12 -20.25
N THR A 666 39.64 6.62 -21.16
CA THR A 666 40.07 5.95 -22.38
C THR A 666 40.64 4.57 -22.05
N ALA A 667 39.95 3.50 -22.44
CA ALA A 667 40.57 2.22 -22.81
C ALA A 667 39.54 1.27 -23.48
N ASN A 668 39.71 1.07 -24.79
CA ASN A 668 39.41 -0.10 -25.61
C ASN A 668 38.02 -0.79 -25.59
N GLY A 669 37.36 -0.75 -26.76
CA GLY A 669 36.97 -2.00 -27.43
C GLY A 669 35.49 -2.37 -27.55
N ASN A 670 34.82 -1.79 -28.55
CA ASN A 670 33.72 -2.33 -29.38
C ASN A 670 32.33 -2.70 -28.82
N ASN A 671 31.34 -2.09 -29.50
CA ASN A 671 29.92 -2.45 -29.65
C ASN A 671 28.90 -1.91 -28.62
N GLY A 672 28.58 -0.61 -28.78
CA GLY A 672 27.35 -0.01 -28.29
C GLY A 672 26.94 1.17 -29.18
N THR A 673 25.87 1.01 -29.95
CA THR A 673 25.29 2.01 -30.87
C THR A 673 25.06 3.38 -30.21
N PRO A 674 25.57 4.50 -30.77
CA PRO A 674 25.34 5.83 -30.21
C PRO A 674 23.94 6.37 -30.55
N MET A 675 23.24 6.87 -29.55
CA MET A 675 22.03 7.68 -29.74
C MET A 675 22.41 9.00 -30.41
N SER A 676 21.96 9.18 -31.65
CA SER A 676 21.91 10.47 -32.33
C SER A 676 20.65 11.22 -31.88
N TYR A 677 20.82 12.29 -31.10
CA TYR A 677 19.86 13.40 -31.08
C TYR A 677 20.56 14.60 -31.71
N LEU A 678 20.08 14.99 -32.89
CA LEU A 678 20.52 16.17 -33.62
C LEU A 678 20.33 17.45 -32.77
N GLY A 679 21.45 18.11 -32.50
CA GLY A 679 21.65 19.52 -32.83
C GLY A 679 21.16 20.58 -31.85
N THR A 680 22.06 21.09 -31.01
CA THR A 680 22.35 22.54 -30.96
C THR A 680 23.81 22.74 -30.57
N ASN A 681 24.56 23.43 -31.42
CA ASN A 681 25.94 23.85 -31.14
C ASN A 681 25.90 24.91 -30.03
N GLN A 682 26.49 24.64 -28.87
CA GLN A 682 26.81 25.74 -27.96
C GLN A 682 28.15 25.54 -27.24
N ARG A 683 29.02 26.49 -27.57
CA ARG A 683 30.39 26.73 -27.12
C ARG A 683 30.36 27.11 -25.63
N LEU A 684 31.13 26.40 -24.81
CA LEU A 684 31.40 26.79 -23.43
C LEU A 684 32.34 28.00 -23.42
N GLY A 685 32.03 28.97 -22.56
CA GLY A 685 32.98 29.95 -22.06
C GLY A 685 32.30 31.15 -21.40
N PRO A 686 33.07 31.99 -20.69
CA PRO A 686 34.32 31.70 -19.98
C PRO A 686 34.08 31.08 -18.60
#